data_AF-A0AAE1YZH2-F1
#
_entry.id   AF-A0AAE1YZH2-F1
#
_cell.length_a   1.000
_cell.length_b   1.000
_cell.length_c   1.000
_cell.angle_alpha   90.00
_cell.angle_beta   90.00
_cell.angle_gamma   90.00
#
_symmetry.space_group_name_H-M   'P 1'
#
loop_
_entity.id
_entity.type
_entity.pdbx_description
1 polymer ?
#
loop_
_entity_poly.entity_id
_entity_poly.type
_entity_poly.pdbx_seq_one_letter_code
_entity_poly.pdbx_strand_id
1 'polypeptide(L)'
;MASPAAMSRSPLQRLPTFKNTGAATTTATTATATATLTPLSPVPSHLDTFSSDPIFSAFLSPDFNPTQFSSAALSSGSAASRIEKLQEGLRLLDTQLRHEVLSRHQELLHQLSSVKSAESSLSSLRSSISSLQSSVRHARSELSDPHRVISAQTHQLNNLHSTSLLLQNTLRTLRLIHKLRNLVDSQPDASKWDLSKAAQLHYEILTLYNESHLSGIDVVDAELKWVIEIGSKIREEGMKVLEKGLESLNQPEVGLGLQVFYNMGELRGTVDGLVSKYKQMGVKSVSNALDMKAISGGGYGGGGPGGVQRHGTPQIGGGAKAREALWQRLSGCMDQLHSIVLAVWHLQRVLSKKRDPFTHVLLLDEVMQEGDQMLTERVWDALVKSFASQMKSGFTASSFVKEIFTVGYPKLLTMIENLLERISRDTDVKGVPPALTSDGKEQMVAAIENFQTAFLGLCLSRLTDLVNSVFPMSRGSVPSKDHISRIISRIQEEIEAVQLDAHLTLRVLREISKALLLLAERAEYQISTGPEARQVTGAANPAQLKNFTLCQHLQEVHTRITSMIAGLPTVAADVLSAALGTIYGVAGDSVTSLFQAMLDRLESCILQIHEQNFSTLGLDAAMDNNASPYMEELQKSILHFRTEFLSRLLPSSGAVSVGTETICTRLVRSMASRVLTFFIRHAALVRPLSESGKLRMARDMAELELAVGQNLFPVEQLGAPYRALRAFRPVIFLETSQLESSPLLQDLPPSVILHHLYSRAPDDLQSPLQRNKLTPLQYSLWMDSQGEDQIWKGIKATLDDYAAKVRARGDKEFSPVYPLMLKVGESLTGNKS
;
A
#
# COMPACT_ATOMS: atom_id res chain seq x y z
N MET A 1 -6.04 10.74 33.19
CA MET A 1 -4.60 10.96 33.45
C MET A 1 -4.27 12.40 33.09
N ALA A 2 -3.47 13.03 33.96
CA ALA A 2 -2.70 14.28 33.80
C ALA A 2 -3.44 15.62 33.59
N SER A 3 -3.14 16.53 34.51
CA SER A 3 -3.56 17.93 34.70
C SER A 3 -3.10 18.92 33.63
N PRO A 4 -3.53 20.19 33.75
CA PRO A 4 -2.65 21.33 33.51
C PRO A 4 -2.42 22.16 34.78
N ALA A 5 -1.24 22.79 34.79
CA ALA A 5 -0.57 23.35 35.95
C ALA A 5 -0.69 24.88 36.08
N ALA A 6 -0.68 25.31 37.34
CA ALA A 6 -0.02 26.46 37.95
C ALA A 6 -0.03 27.86 37.27
N MET A 7 -0.72 28.77 37.95
CA MET A 7 -0.55 30.23 37.90
C MET A 7 0.77 30.66 38.56
N SER A 8 1.52 31.57 37.93
CA SER A 8 2.67 32.27 38.51
C SER A 8 2.26 33.64 39.07
N ARG A 9 2.60 33.90 40.34
CA ARG A 9 2.39 35.17 41.06
C ARG A 9 3.60 36.10 40.93
N SER A 10 3.33 37.41 40.84
CA SER A 10 4.09 38.59 41.35
C SER A 10 5.48 38.90 40.78
N PRO A 11 5.85 40.21 40.71
CA PRO A 11 6.71 40.76 41.76
C PRO A 11 6.32 42.18 42.25
N LEU A 12 6.32 42.36 43.57
CA LEU A 12 6.36 43.67 44.25
C LEU A 12 7.82 44.01 44.59
N GLN A 13 8.26 45.20 44.21
CA GLN A 13 9.56 45.75 44.59
C GLN A 13 9.54 46.40 45.98
N ARG A 14 10.72 46.32 46.60
CA ARG A 14 11.10 46.61 47.98
C ARG A 14 11.21 48.11 48.29
N LEU A 15 10.97 48.46 49.55
CA LEU A 15 11.72 49.51 50.29
C LEU A 15 11.94 49.04 51.75
N PRO A 16 13.06 49.38 52.41
CA PRO A 16 13.64 48.56 53.48
C PRO A 16 13.50 49.12 54.91
N THR A 17 13.33 48.17 55.83
CA THR A 17 13.92 48.00 57.19
C THR A 17 14.04 49.16 58.17
N PHE A 18 13.38 48.92 59.31
CA PHE A 18 13.63 49.40 60.68
C PHE A 18 15.12 49.52 61.07
N LYS A 19 15.46 50.60 61.77
CA LYS A 19 16.62 50.68 62.66
C LYS A 19 16.17 50.75 64.12
N ASN A 20 16.79 49.87 64.89
CA ASN A 20 16.65 49.64 66.31
C ASN A 20 17.67 50.54 67.04
N THR A 21 17.25 51.27 68.07
CA THR A 21 18.15 51.82 69.10
C THR A 21 17.45 51.70 70.44
N GLY A 22 17.91 50.76 71.25
CA GLY A 22 17.60 50.67 72.67
C GLY A 22 18.75 51.23 73.53
N ALA A 23 18.42 51.38 74.82
CA ALA A 23 19.25 51.70 75.98
C ALA A 23 19.47 53.19 76.30
N ALA A 24 18.75 53.66 77.31
CA ALA A 24 19.36 54.18 78.54
C ALA A 24 18.32 54.27 79.67
N THR A 25 18.57 53.46 80.69
CA THR A 25 17.93 53.43 82.00
C THR A 25 18.33 54.66 82.80
N THR A 26 17.38 55.39 83.38
CA THR A 26 17.58 56.10 84.67
C THR A 26 16.24 56.25 85.36
N THR A 27 16.00 55.34 86.29
CA THR A 27 15.08 55.47 87.43
C THR A 27 15.58 56.56 88.37
N ALA A 28 14.73 57.52 88.72
CA ALA A 28 14.90 58.35 89.91
C ALA A 28 13.69 58.14 90.82
N THR A 29 13.87 57.21 91.75
CA THR A 29 13.04 56.94 92.92
C THR A 29 13.21 58.11 93.90
N THR A 30 12.14 58.83 94.22
CA THR A 30 12.11 59.72 95.39
C THR A 30 11.95 58.86 96.64
N ALA A 31 13.05 58.69 97.38
CA ALA A 31 13.05 58.15 98.73
C ALA A 31 12.53 59.23 99.71
N THR A 32 11.44 58.90 100.39
CA THR A 32 10.98 59.55 101.62
C THR A 32 11.89 59.15 102.78
N ALA A 33 12.52 60.14 103.42
CA ALA A 33 13.18 59.97 104.71
C ALA A 33 12.36 60.70 105.78
N THR A 34 11.91 59.89 106.73
CA THR A 34 11.27 60.20 108.01
C THR A 34 12.10 61.14 108.88
N ALA A 35 11.44 62.12 109.51
CA ALA A 35 11.89 62.72 110.76
C ALA A 35 10.75 62.64 111.79
N THR A 36 11.01 61.80 112.79
CA THR A 36 10.32 61.63 114.07
C THR A 36 10.47 62.84 114.99
N LEU A 37 9.49 63.06 115.88
CA LEU A 37 9.57 63.27 117.35
C LEU A 37 8.26 63.97 117.82
N THR A 38 7.29 63.25 118.38
CA THR A 38 7.04 62.93 119.82
C THR A 38 6.66 64.12 120.71
N PRO A 39 5.76 63.90 121.71
CA PRO A 39 4.83 64.92 122.16
C PRO A 39 5.01 65.39 123.62
N LEU A 40 4.34 66.51 123.92
CA LEU A 40 3.72 66.89 125.20
C LEU A 40 4.61 67.19 126.42
N SER A 41 4.45 68.41 126.93
CA SER A 41 4.03 68.61 128.32
C SER A 41 3.07 69.82 128.37
N PRO A 42 1.86 69.66 128.95
CA PRO A 42 0.87 70.72 129.06
C PRO A 42 0.94 71.33 130.46
N VAL A 43 0.98 72.66 130.54
CA VAL A 43 0.73 73.42 131.78
C VAL A 43 0.07 74.69 131.25
N PRO A 44 -1.02 75.23 131.86
CA PRO A 44 -1.00 75.51 133.29
C PRO A 44 -2.38 75.65 133.96
N SER A 45 -2.82 74.75 134.84
CA SER A 45 -4.20 74.79 135.33
C SER A 45 -4.41 75.77 136.51
N HIS A 46 -4.40 77.06 136.20
CA HIS A 46 -4.77 78.17 137.10
C HIS A 46 -6.31 78.31 137.31
N LEU A 47 -7.11 77.30 136.93
CA LEU A 47 -8.55 77.24 137.24
C LEU A 47 -8.83 77.02 138.73
N ASP A 48 -7.86 76.50 139.49
CA ASP A 48 -7.92 76.43 140.97
C ASP A 48 -7.97 77.81 141.63
N THR A 49 -7.55 78.86 140.92
CA THR A 49 -7.64 80.25 141.38
C THR A 49 -9.07 80.81 141.25
N PHE A 50 -9.88 80.27 140.34
CA PHE A 50 -11.30 80.65 140.19
C PHE A 50 -12.23 79.85 141.13
N SER A 51 -11.86 78.62 141.49
CA SER A 51 -12.65 77.79 142.43
C SER A 51 -12.55 78.25 143.89
N SER A 52 -11.49 78.98 144.26
CA SER A 52 -11.22 79.47 145.62
C SER A 52 -11.86 80.84 145.93
N ASP A 53 -12.33 81.58 144.93
CA ASP A 53 -13.02 82.86 145.13
C ASP A 53 -14.53 82.65 145.34
N PRO A 54 -15.12 83.11 146.46
CA PRO A 54 -16.55 82.94 146.74
C PRO A 54 -17.49 83.64 145.74
N ILE A 55 -16.97 84.54 144.87
CA ILE A 55 -17.75 85.18 143.79
C ILE A 55 -17.64 84.39 142.48
N PHE A 56 -16.46 83.84 142.14
CA PHE A 56 -16.26 83.11 140.88
C PHE A 56 -16.74 81.65 140.95
N SER A 57 -16.70 81.02 142.12
CA SER A 57 -17.21 79.67 142.33
C SER A 57 -18.72 79.55 142.05
N ALA A 58 -19.48 80.64 142.19
CA ALA A 58 -20.89 80.69 141.83
C ALA A 58 -21.12 80.44 140.32
N PHE A 59 -20.21 80.87 139.44
CA PHE A 59 -20.28 80.63 137.99
C PHE A 59 -19.89 79.21 137.59
N LEU A 60 -19.21 78.48 138.48
CA LEU A 60 -18.80 77.09 138.28
C LEU A 60 -19.84 76.10 138.80
N SER A 61 -20.91 76.59 139.45
CA SER A 61 -22.02 75.75 139.88
C SER A 61 -22.95 75.42 138.69
N PRO A 62 -23.33 74.14 138.50
CA PRO A 62 -24.17 73.72 137.39
C PRO A 62 -25.62 74.26 137.48
N ASP A 63 -26.10 74.69 138.65
CA ASP A 63 -27.45 75.25 138.86
C ASP A 63 -27.47 76.79 138.89
N PHE A 64 -26.45 77.44 138.32
CA PHE A 64 -26.31 78.90 138.34
C PHE A 64 -27.52 79.61 137.69
N ASN A 65 -28.31 80.31 138.51
CA ASN A 65 -29.43 81.11 138.04
C ASN A 65 -29.07 82.62 138.04
N PRO A 66 -28.93 83.26 136.86
CA PRO A 66 -28.45 84.64 136.72
C PRO A 66 -29.34 85.67 137.43
N THR A 67 -30.63 85.38 137.56
CA THR A 67 -31.60 86.32 138.14
C THR A 67 -31.51 86.36 139.67
N GLN A 68 -31.29 85.22 140.33
CA GLN A 68 -31.06 85.15 141.79
C GLN A 68 -29.71 85.77 142.18
N PHE A 69 -28.67 85.56 141.38
CA PHE A 69 -27.36 86.17 141.62
C PHE A 69 -27.42 87.70 141.54
N SER A 70 -28.16 88.22 140.56
CA SER A 70 -28.36 89.66 140.35
C SER A 70 -29.24 90.29 141.46
N SER A 71 -30.25 89.58 141.96
CA SER A 71 -31.13 90.10 143.03
C SER A 71 -30.48 90.11 144.41
N ALA A 72 -29.67 89.09 144.75
CA ALA A 72 -28.88 89.07 145.99
C ALA A 72 -27.76 90.14 146.01
N ALA A 73 -27.21 90.49 144.84
CA ALA A 73 -26.22 91.56 144.71
C ALA A 73 -26.84 92.97 144.90
N LEU A 74 -28.10 93.16 144.51
CA LEU A 74 -28.83 94.42 144.69
C LEU A 74 -29.37 94.59 146.12
N SER A 75 -29.78 93.52 146.80
CA SER A 75 -30.33 93.58 148.18
C SER A 75 -29.27 93.78 149.28
N SER A 76 -28.00 93.50 149.00
CA SER A 76 -26.87 93.65 149.95
C SER A 76 -26.16 95.00 149.87
N GLY A 77 -26.63 95.94 149.02
CA GLY A 77 -26.05 97.28 148.87
C GLY A 77 -24.61 97.32 148.32
N SER A 78 -24.09 96.21 147.76
CA SER A 78 -22.67 96.04 147.39
C SER A 78 -22.42 95.76 145.89
N ALA A 79 -23.33 96.18 145.00
CA ALA A 79 -23.29 95.85 143.57
C ALA A 79 -22.03 96.32 142.82
N ALA A 80 -21.43 97.46 143.19
CA ALA A 80 -20.26 98.01 142.48
C ALA A 80 -18.99 97.16 142.66
N SER A 81 -18.76 96.60 143.86
CA SER A 81 -17.57 95.79 144.18
C SER A 81 -17.53 94.45 143.44
N ARG A 82 -18.69 93.87 143.05
CA ARG A 82 -18.75 92.58 142.34
C ARG A 82 -18.48 92.70 140.83
N ILE A 83 -18.79 93.84 140.22
CA ILE A 83 -18.55 94.08 138.78
C ILE A 83 -17.05 94.25 138.50
N GLU A 84 -16.35 94.96 139.39
CA GLU A 84 -14.90 95.18 139.26
C GLU A 84 -14.12 93.86 139.32
N LYS A 85 -14.52 92.95 140.21
CA LYS A 85 -13.96 91.59 140.27
C LYS A 85 -14.21 90.80 138.98
N LEU A 86 -15.40 90.88 138.38
CA LEU A 86 -15.73 90.20 137.11
C LEU A 86 -14.89 90.68 135.92
N GLN A 87 -14.54 91.96 135.85
CA GLN A 87 -13.68 92.49 134.80
C GLN A 87 -12.24 91.96 134.90
N GLU A 88 -11.71 91.78 136.12
CA GLU A 88 -10.39 91.18 136.32
C GLU A 88 -10.35 89.70 135.86
N GLY A 89 -11.41 88.93 136.16
CA GLY A 89 -11.54 87.53 135.73
C GLY A 89 -11.60 87.35 134.21
N LEU A 90 -12.30 88.25 133.50
CA LEU A 90 -12.37 88.26 132.04
C LEU A 90 -11.03 88.54 131.38
N ARG A 91 -10.24 89.47 131.95
CA ARG A 91 -8.92 89.82 131.40
C ARG A 91 -7.94 88.64 131.49
N LEU A 92 -8.01 87.86 132.57
CA LEU A 92 -7.18 86.68 132.81
C LEU A 92 -7.46 85.57 131.77
N LEU A 93 -8.73 85.33 131.43
CA LEU A 93 -9.19 84.35 130.43
C LEU A 93 -8.76 84.70 128.99
N ASP A 94 -8.78 85.97 128.60
CA ASP A 94 -8.45 86.39 127.23
C ASP A 94 -6.96 86.22 126.90
N THR A 95 -6.08 86.46 127.87
CA THR A 95 -4.64 86.15 127.72
C THR A 95 -4.38 84.65 127.55
N GLN A 96 -5.20 83.78 128.16
CA GLN A 96 -5.01 82.33 128.12
C GLN A 96 -5.42 81.74 126.76
N LEU A 97 -6.52 82.21 126.18
CA LEU A 97 -7.01 81.74 124.87
C LEU A 97 -6.04 82.04 123.72
N ARG A 98 -5.30 83.16 123.78
CA ARG A 98 -4.33 83.53 122.73
C ARG A 98 -3.09 82.63 122.69
N HIS A 99 -2.62 82.12 123.82
CA HIS A 99 -1.38 81.32 123.87
C HIS A 99 -1.58 79.92 123.27
N GLU A 100 -2.72 79.28 123.55
CA GLU A 100 -3.03 77.92 123.08
C GLU A 100 -3.25 77.89 121.55
N VAL A 101 -3.96 78.86 120.98
CA VAL A 101 -4.27 78.97 119.55
C VAL A 101 -3.01 79.15 118.69
N LEU A 102 -2.00 79.89 119.20
CA LEU A 102 -0.76 80.13 118.48
C LEU A 102 0.14 78.88 118.40
N SER A 103 0.06 77.97 119.38
CA SER A 103 0.98 76.83 119.47
C SER A 103 0.71 75.70 118.45
N ARG A 104 -0.53 75.53 117.97
CA ARG A 104 -0.94 74.36 117.13
C ARG A 104 -1.30 74.68 115.66
N HIS A 105 -1.06 75.90 115.17
CA HIS A 105 -1.54 76.32 113.84
C HIS A 105 -0.77 75.73 112.63
N GLN A 106 0.54 75.49 112.76
CA GLN A 106 1.39 75.06 111.63
C GLN A 106 1.18 73.58 111.22
N GLU A 107 0.91 72.68 112.17
CA GLU A 107 0.71 71.26 111.89
C GLU A 107 -0.57 70.98 111.08
N LEU A 108 -1.65 71.72 111.35
CA LEU A 108 -2.94 71.59 110.66
C LEU A 108 -2.89 72.01 109.19
N LEU A 109 -2.07 73.00 108.83
CA LEU A 109 -1.98 73.49 107.45
C LEU A 109 -1.21 72.53 106.53
N HIS A 110 -0.19 71.84 107.04
CA HIS A 110 0.63 70.95 106.22
C HIS A 110 -0.15 69.70 105.75
N GLN A 111 -0.93 69.06 106.63
CA GLN A 111 -1.71 67.87 106.29
C GLN A 111 -2.84 68.17 105.27
N LEU A 112 -3.43 69.37 105.31
CA LEU A 112 -4.46 69.76 104.35
C LEU A 112 -3.89 69.96 102.93
N SER A 113 -2.63 70.39 102.82
CA SER A 113 -1.99 70.70 101.53
C SER A 113 -1.63 69.45 100.71
N SER A 114 -1.17 68.38 101.37
CA SER A 114 -0.73 67.15 100.68
C SER A 114 -1.90 66.35 100.12
N VAL A 115 -3.00 66.28 100.85
CA VAL A 115 -4.26 65.63 100.40
C VAL A 115 -4.81 66.35 99.16
N LYS A 116 -4.80 67.69 99.18
CA LYS A 116 -5.23 68.50 98.05
C LYS A 116 -4.38 68.28 96.78
N SER A 117 -3.07 68.08 96.94
CA SER A 117 -2.15 67.80 95.81
C SER A 117 -2.33 66.40 95.20
N ALA A 118 -2.68 65.40 96.00
CA ALA A 118 -2.97 64.06 95.50
C ALA A 118 -4.30 64.02 94.73
N GLU A 119 -5.32 64.72 95.25
CA GLU A 119 -6.64 64.85 94.61
C GLU A 119 -6.54 65.60 93.26
N SER A 120 -5.70 66.63 93.17
CA SER A 120 -5.46 67.35 91.90
C SER A 120 -4.78 66.48 90.84
N SER A 121 -3.86 65.60 91.24
CA SER A 121 -3.17 64.71 90.30
C SER A 121 -4.10 63.61 89.77
N LEU A 122 -4.94 63.04 90.65
CA LEU A 122 -5.93 62.03 90.27
C LEU A 122 -7.01 62.59 89.34
N SER A 123 -7.44 63.83 89.56
CA SER A 123 -8.39 64.51 88.68
C SER A 123 -7.79 64.82 87.30
N SER A 124 -6.51 65.23 87.23
CA SER A 124 -5.79 65.43 85.95
C SER A 124 -5.59 64.13 85.16
N LEU A 125 -5.31 63.01 85.83
CA LEU A 125 -5.14 61.71 85.17
C LEU A 125 -6.47 61.19 84.64
N ARG A 126 -7.56 61.37 85.41
CA ARG A 126 -8.93 61.07 84.95
C ARG A 126 -9.32 61.90 83.73
N SER A 127 -9.01 63.20 83.71
CA SER A 127 -9.33 64.06 82.56
C SER A 127 -8.50 63.72 81.32
N SER A 128 -7.24 63.30 81.49
CA SER A 128 -6.37 62.87 80.40
C SER A 128 -6.86 61.56 79.77
N ILE A 129 -7.28 60.59 80.59
CA ILE A 129 -7.85 59.32 80.13
C ILE A 129 -9.18 59.55 79.40
N SER A 130 -10.06 60.41 79.93
CA SER A 130 -11.33 60.72 79.25
C SER A 130 -11.09 61.41 77.91
N SER A 131 -10.10 62.29 77.82
CA SER A 131 -9.71 62.97 76.57
C SER A 131 -9.12 62.00 75.53
N LEU A 132 -8.30 61.04 75.97
CA LEU A 132 -7.77 60.00 75.08
C LEU A 132 -8.86 59.05 74.57
N GLN A 133 -9.76 58.61 75.46
CA GLN A 133 -10.91 57.79 75.08
C GLN A 133 -11.82 58.53 74.08
N SER A 134 -12.03 59.83 74.28
CA SER A 134 -12.75 60.68 73.32
C SER A 134 -12.03 60.74 71.98
N SER A 135 -10.72 61.00 71.97
CA SER A 135 -9.92 61.10 70.74
C SER A 135 -9.87 59.79 69.95
N VAL A 136 -9.77 58.63 70.62
CA VAL A 136 -9.79 57.32 69.97
C VAL A 136 -11.18 56.97 69.42
N ARG A 137 -12.26 57.31 70.15
CA ARG A 137 -13.63 57.17 69.62
C ARG A 137 -13.84 58.07 68.41
N HIS A 138 -13.32 59.29 68.46
CA HIS A 138 -13.39 60.26 67.36
C HIS A 138 -12.58 59.79 66.14
N ALA A 139 -11.35 59.30 66.33
CA ALA A 139 -10.56 58.72 65.24
C ALA A 139 -11.20 57.47 64.65
N ARG A 140 -11.82 56.62 65.50
CA ARG A 140 -12.57 55.45 65.05
C ARG A 140 -13.78 55.85 64.21
N SER A 141 -14.56 56.86 64.62
CA SER A 141 -15.68 57.35 63.81
C SER A 141 -15.21 58.02 62.52
N GLU A 142 -14.16 58.86 62.60
CA GLU A 142 -13.53 59.52 61.45
C GLU A 142 -12.96 58.53 60.42
N LEU A 143 -12.57 57.32 60.81
CA LEU A 143 -12.10 56.29 59.87
C LEU A 143 -13.19 55.31 59.44
N SER A 144 -14.08 54.90 60.36
CA SER A 144 -15.10 53.88 60.07
C SER A 144 -16.12 54.37 59.08
N ASP A 145 -16.51 55.65 59.19
CA ASP A 145 -17.57 56.21 58.36
C ASP A 145 -17.08 56.41 56.91
N PRO A 146 -15.88 56.97 56.64
CA PRO A 146 -15.33 57.01 55.29
C PRO A 146 -15.06 55.62 54.70
N HIS A 147 -14.56 54.66 55.48
CA HIS A 147 -14.35 53.30 54.97
C HIS A 147 -15.67 52.65 54.56
N ARG A 148 -16.73 52.81 55.37
CA ARG A 148 -18.07 52.30 55.05
C ARG A 148 -18.64 52.98 53.80
N VAL A 149 -18.46 54.30 53.65
CA VAL A 149 -18.89 55.05 52.47
C VAL A 149 -18.11 54.62 51.22
N ILE A 150 -16.79 54.51 51.30
CA ILE A 150 -15.93 54.06 50.17
C ILE A 150 -16.28 52.62 49.78
N SER A 151 -16.47 51.71 50.74
CA SER A 151 -16.88 50.34 50.45
C SER A 151 -18.26 50.29 49.77
N ALA A 152 -19.24 51.05 50.27
CA ALA A 152 -20.56 51.16 49.65
C ALA A 152 -20.49 51.76 48.24
N GLN A 153 -19.71 52.83 48.03
CA GLN A 153 -19.51 53.46 46.73
C GLN A 153 -18.73 52.55 45.76
N THR A 154 -17.77 51.76 46.24
CA THR A 154 -17.03 50.79 45.43
C THR A 154 -17.96 49.65 44.98
N HIS A 155 -18.82 49.15 45.87
CA HIS A 155 -19.86 48.19 45.50
C HIS A 155 -20.86 48.80 44.51
N GLN A 156 -21.30 50.04 44.74
CA GLN A 156 -22.19 50.75 43.83
C GLN A 156 -21.55 50.93 42.45
N LEU A 157 -20.27 51.31 42.39
CA LEU A 157 -19.52 51.48 41.15
C LEU A 157 -19.33 50.13 40.43
N ASN A 158 -19.00 49.06 41.14
CA ASN A 158 -18.85 47.73 40.56
C ASN A 158 -20.18 47.21 40.00
N ASN A 159 -21.28 47.43 40.72
CA ASN A 159 -22.62 47.12 40.25
C ASN A 159 -22.98 47.95 39.02
N LEU A 160 -22.75 49.26 39.03
CA LEU A 160 -22.98 50.13 37.86
C LEU A 160 -22.15 49.70 36.65
N HIS A 161 -20.89 49.34 36.84
CA HIS A 161 -20.02 48.87 35.76
C HIS A 161 -20.52 47.54 35.19
N SER A 162 -20.86 46.58 36.06
CA SER A 162 -21.42 45.28 35.66
C SER A 162 -22.75 45.44 34.93
N THR A 163 -23.65 46.30 35.43
CA THR A 163 -24.92 46.62 34.76
C THR A 163 -24.70 47.30 33.42
N SER A 164 -23.75 48.24 33.32
CA SER A 164 -23.43 48.92 32.06
C SER A 164 -22.90 47.94 31.01
N LEU A 165 -22.02 47.03 31.42
CA LEU A 165 -21.42 46.02 30.54
C LEU A 165 -22.48 45.01 30.07
N LEU A 166 -23.35 44.56 30.97
CA LEU A 166 -24.50 43.70 30.63
C LEU A 166 -25.47 44.40 29.67
N LEU A 167 -25.78 45.68 29.89
CA LEU A 167 -26.65 46.47 29.03
C LEU A 167 -26.04 46.67 27.64
N GLN A 168 -24.74 46.96 27.56
CA GLN A 168 -24.02 47.09 26.29
C GLN A 168 -24.02 45.79 25.49
N ASN A 169 -23.75 44.66 26.15
CA ASN A 169 -23.78 43.34 25.52
C ASN A 169 -25.20 42.97 25.07
N THR A 170 -26.20 43.23 25.91
CA THR A 170 -27.63 43.05 25.56
C THR A 170 -28.02 43.86 24.32
N LEU A 171 -27.66 45.14 24.28
CA LEU A 171 -27.96 46.03 23.15
C LEU A 171 -27.22 45.59 21.87
N ARG A 172 -25.98 45.14 22.00
CA ARG A 172 -25.19 44.60 20.88
C ARG A 172 -25.86 43.34 20.32
N THR A 173 -26.25 42.40 21.17
CA THR A 173 -26.95 41.16 20.79
C THR A 173 -28.26 41.48 20.06
N LEU A 174 -29.09 42.36 20.61
CA LEU A 174 -30.35 42.78 19.97
C LEU A 174 -30.13 43.46 18.62
N ARG A 175 -29.09 44.29 18.48
CA ARG A 175 -28.72 44.91 17.18
C ARG A 175 -28.32 43.86 16.15
N LEU A 176 -27.58 42.83 16.55
CA LEU A 176 -27.18 41.74 15.65
C LEU A 176 -28.37 40.88 15.25
N ILE A 177 -29.27 40.58 16.19
CA ILE A 177 -30.54 39.89 15.90
C ILE A 177 -31.36 40.69 14.89
N HIS A 178 -31.49 42.00 15.08
CA HIS A 178 -32.21 42.85 14.14
C HIS A 178 -31.55 42.89 12.75
N LYS A 179 -30.21 42.88 12.67
CA LYS A 179 -29.50 42.75 11.38
C LYS A 179 -29.77 41.41 10.69
N LEU A 180 -29.77 40.31 11.44
CA LEU A 180 -30.09 38.98 10.92
C LEU A 180 -31.54 38.95 10.42
N ARG A 181 -32.46 39.52 11.19
CA ARG A 181 -33.88 39.62 10.85
C ARG A 181 -34.10 40.45 9.59
N ASN A 182 -33.42 41.58 9.44
CA ASN A 182 -33.49 42.39 8.21
C ASN A 182 -32.97 41.63 6.98
N LEU A 183 -31.92 40.81 7.12
CA LEU A 183 -31.41 39.97 6.03
C LEU A 183 -32.43 38.94 5.57
N VAL A 184 -33.17 38.36 6.52
CA VAL A 184 -34.19 37.32 6.27
C VAL A 184 -35.49 37.94 5.76
N ASP A 185 -35.99 39.00 6.41
CA ASP A 185 -37.26 39.65 6.09
C ASP A 185 -37.20 40.40 4.74
N SER A 186 -36.01 40.83 4.29
CA SER A 186 -35.83 41.46 2.97
C SER A 186 -36.02 40.49 1.80
N GLN A 187 -35.95 39.18 2.04
CA GLN A 187 -35.96 38.13 1.01
C GLN A 187 -36.84 36.96 1.49
N PRO A 188 -38.11 36.83 1.07
CA PRO A 188 -38.99 35.76 1.56
C PRO A 188 -38.57 34.36 1.10
N ASP A 189 -37.82 34.25 0.00
CA ASP A 189 -37.24 32.98 -0.48
C ASP A 189 -35.93 32.66 0.25
N ALA A 190 -35.93 31.57 1.03
CA ALA A 190 -34.74 31.12 1.76
C ALA A 190 -33.55 30.75 0.86
N SER A 191 -33.82 30.36 -0.38
CA SER A 191 -32.80 30.03 -1.39
C SER A 191 -32.01 31.24 -1.92
N LYS A 192 -32.52 32.46 -1.70
CA LYS A 192 -31.87 33.71 -2.13
C LYS A 192 -31.19 34.45 -0.98
N TRP A 193 -31.25 33.90 0.24
CA TRP A 193 -30.53 34.47 1.36
C TRP A 193 -29.01 34.44 1.09
N ASP A 194 -28.31 35.46 1.56
CA ASP A 194 -26.86 35.39 1.69
C ASP A 194 -26.54 34.46 2.87
N LEU A 195 -26.54 33.15 2.58
CA LEU A 195 -26.40 32.10 3.58
C LEU A 195 -25.09 32.22 4.37
N SER A 196 -24.01 32.68 3.72
CA SER A 196 -22.70 32.85 4.39
C SER A 196 -22.76 33.96 5.44
N LYS A 197 -23.37 35.09 5.10
CA LYS A 197 -23.52 36.22 6.02
C LYS A 197 -24.54 35.95 7.14
N ALA A 198 -25.63 35.26 6.81
CA ALA A 198 -26.63 34.84 7.80
C ALA A 198 -26.01 33.88 8.83
N ALA A 199 -25.22 32.90 8.39
CA ALA A 199 -24.47 31.99 9.25
C ALA A 199 -23.49 32.71 10.18
N GLN A 200 -22.74 33.68 9.65
CA GLN A 200 -21.78 34.47 10.44
C GLN A 200 -22.47 35.28 11.54
N LEU A 201 -23.58 35.96 11.21
CA LEU A 201 -24.37 36.72 12.20
C LEU A 201 -24.97 35.79 13.26
N HIS A 202 -25.50 34.64 12.85
CA HIS A 202 -26.03 33.64 13.78
C HIS A 202 -24.97 33.16 14.78
N TYR A 203 -23.77 32.83 14.29
CA TYR A 203 -22.66 32.43 15.16
C TYR A 203 -22.23 33.56 16.11
N GLU A 204 -22.07 34.79 15.61
CA GLU A 204 -21.70 35.94 16.45
C GLU A 204 -22.74 36.19 17.57
N ILE A 205 -24.04 36.08 17.26
CA ILE A 205 -25.12 36.23 18.25
C ILE A 205 -25.01 35.17 19.36
N LEU A 206 -24.83 33.90 18.99
CA LEU A 206 -24.73 32.82 19.98
C LEU A 206 -23.46 32.91 20.82
N THR A 207 -22.33 33.27 20.22
CA THR A 207 -21.06 33.48 20.93
C THR A 207 -21.19 34.62 21.93
N LEU A 208 -21.74 35.77 21.52
CA LEU A 208 -21.96 36.90 22.42
C LEU A 208 -22.96 36.59 23.55
N TYR A 209 -24.01 35.82 23.27
CA TYR A 209 -24.98 35.36 24.27
C TYR A 209 -24.31 34.50 25.35
N ASN A 210 -23.47 33.55 24.93
CA ASN A 210 -22.79 32.62 25.83
C ASN A 210 -21.65 33.28 26.62
N GLU A 211 -20.76 34.03 25.96
CA GLU A 211 -19.62 34.70 26.60
C GLU A 211 -20.05 35.79 27.59
N SER A 212 -21.17 36.45 27.32
CA SER A 212 -21.69 37.52 28.17
C SER A 212 -22.69 37.04 29.23
N HIS A 213 -22.93 35.72 29.34
CA HIS A 213 -23.90 35.11 30.25
C HIS A 213 -25.27 35.82 30.27
N LEU A 214 -25.84 36.11 29.09
CA LEU A 214 -27.10 36.87 28.96
C LEU A 214 -28.36 36.05 29.29
N SER A 215 -28.20 34.81 29.78
CA SER A 215 -29.32 33.94 30.14
C SER A 215 -30.13 34.49 31.30
N GLY A 216 -31.46 34.52 31.18
CA GLY A 216 -32.36 35.05 32.20
C GLY A 216 -32.80 36.50 31.94
N ILE A 217 -32.38 37.11 30.83
CA ILE A 217 -32.90 38.40 30.37
C ILE A 217 -34.06 38.13 29.41
N ASP A 218 -35.30 38.36 29.86
CA ASP A 218 -36.53 38.00 29.13
C ASP A 218 -36.56 38.48 27.68
N VAL A 219 -36.09 39.71 27.41
CA VAL A 219 -36.09 40.31 26.07
C VAL A 219 -35.14 39.57 25.12
N VAL A 220 -33.98 39.13 25.62
CA VAL A 220 -32.99 38.38 24.81
C VAL A 220 -33.46 36.94 24.63
N ASP A 221 -33.97 36.30 25.69
CA ASP A 221 -34.43 34.91 25.65
C ASP A 221 -35.67 34.72 24.76
N ALA A 222 -36.55 35.73 24.66
CA ALA A 222 -37.67 35.72 23.72
C ALA A 222 -37.20 35.72 22.25
N GLU A 223 -36.25 36.60 21.91
CA GLU A 223 -35.69 36.71 20.56
C GLU A 223 -34.78 35.51 20.22
N LEU A 224 -34.09 34.93 21.22
CA LEU A 224 -33.21 33.78 21.02
C LEU A 224 -33.95 32.56 20.47
N LYS A 225 -35.23 32.37 20.83
CA LYS A 225 -36.06 31.29 20.26
C LYS A 225 -36.12 31.40 18.73
N TRP A 226 -36.34 32.61 18.22
CA TRP A 226 -36.35 32.88 16.79
C TRP A 226 -34.96 32.69 16.16
N VAL A 227 -33.88 33.10 16.85
CA VAL A 227 -32.49 32.90 16.39
C VAL A 227 -32.16 31.41 16.23
N ILE A 228 -32.60 30.56 17.15
CA ILE A 228 -32.40 29.11 17.08
C ILE A 228 -33.18 28.51 15.90
N GLU A 229 -34.44 28.93 15.70
CA GLU A 229 -35.27 28.48 14.58
C GLU A 229 -34.65 28.86 13.23
N ILE A 230 -34.21 30.12 13.07
CA ILE A 230 -33.58 30.57 11.82
C ILE A 230 -32.23 29.89 11.60
N GLY A 231 -31.46 29.63 12.66
CA GLY A 231 -30.24 28.82 12.58
C GLY A 231 -30.50 27.42 12.02
N SER A 232 -31.62 26.80 12.39
CA SER A 232 -32.03 25.51 11.82
C SER A 232 -32.36 25.60 10.33
N LYS A 233 -33.04 26.66 9.89
CA LYS A 233 -33.34 26.89 8.47
C LYS A 233 -32.08 27.17 7.65
N ILE A 234 -31.12 27.93 8.20
CA ILE A 234 -29.83 28.20 7.56
C ILE A 234 -29.03 26.89 7.39
N ARG A 235 -29.03 26.01 8.39
CA ARG A 235 -28.44 24.66 8.26
C ARG A 235 -29.10 23.83 7.16
N GLU A 236 -30.44 23.81 7.12
CA GLU A 236 -31.18 23.03 6.11
C GLU A 236 -30.89 23.51 4.69
N GLU A 237 -30.96 24.82 4.44
CA GLU A 237 -30.68 25.38 3.10
C GLU A 237 -29.19 25.28 2.75
N GLY A 238 -28.29 25.48 3.73
CA GLY A 238 -26.86 25.26 3.55
C GLY A 238 -26.54 23.81 3.15
N MET A 239 -27.21 22.83 3.77
CA MET A 239 -27.08 21.42 3.42
C MET A 239 -27.66 21.12 2.03
N LYS A 240 -28.84 21.67 1.68
CA LYS A 240 -29.41 21.51 0.32
C LYS A 240 -28.48 22.02 -0.76
N VAL A 241 -27.90 23.21 -0.58
CA VAL A 241 -26.94 23.80 -1.52
C VAL A 241 -25.69 22.93 -1.63
N LEU A 242 -25.19 22.41 -0.50
CA LEU A 242 -24.02 21.55 -0.46
C LEU A 242 -24.28 20.21 -1.17
N GLU A 243 -25.39 19.53 -0.87
CA GLU A 243 -25.77 18.26 -1.50
C GLU A 243 -25.99 18.42 -3.01
N LYS A 244 -26.74 19.44 -3.43
CA LYS A 244 -26.94 19.77 -4.85
C LYS A 244 -25.62 20.07 -5.54
N GLY A 245 -24.72 20.80 -4.89
CA GLY A 245 -23.39 21.10 -5.40
C GLY A 245 -22.55 19.83 -5.59
N LEU A 246 -22.64 18.87 -4.66
CA LEU A 246 -21.93 17.59 -4.75
C LEU A 246 -22.50 16.67 -5.83
N GLU A 247 -23.83 16.65 -6.01
CA GLU A 247 -24.51 15.89 -7.06
C GLU A 247 -24.23 16.44 -8.46
N SER A 248 -24.19 17.76 -8.60
CA SER A 248 -23.94 18.44 -9.88
C SER A 248 -22.45 18.72 -10.16
N LEU A 249 -21.56 18.37 -9.23
CA LEU A 249 -20.11 18.67 -9.26
C LEU A 249 -19.82 20.17 -9.45
N ASN A 250 -20.67 21.03 -8.89
CA ASN A 250 -20.61 22.48 -9.00
C ASN A 250 -19.75 23.08 -7.88
N GLN A 251 -18.51 23.42 -8.22
CA GLN A 251 -17.51 23.95 -7.27
C GLN A 251 -17.96 25.20 -6.50
N PRO A 252 -18.57 26.23 -7.13
CA PRO A 252 -19.16 27.37 -6.43
C PRO A 252 -20.21 27.00 -5.37
N GLU A 253 -21.17 26.11 -5.69
CA GLU A 253 -22.23 25.71 -4.77
C GLU A 253 -21.66 24.93 -3.57
N VAL A 254 -20.75 23.98 -3.82
CA VAL A 254 -20.04 23.24 -2.76
C VAL A 254 -19.24 24.20 -1.89
N GLY A 255 -18.52 25.14 -2.51
CA GLY A 255 -17.80 26.17 -1.78
C GLY A 255 -18.73 26.99 -0.88
N LEU A 256 -19.86 27.47 -1.40
CA LEU A 256 -20.83 28.24 -0.63
C LEU A 256 -21.36 27.45 0.56
N GLY A 257 -21.82 26.21 0.34
CA GLY A 257 -22.31 25.34 1.41
C GLY A 257 -21.26 25.10 2.50
N LEU A 258 -20.00 24.82 2.12
CA LEU A 258 -18.91 24.66 3.08
C LEU A 258 -18.62 25.93 3.89
N GLN A 259 -18.73 27.11 3.28
CA GLN A 259 -18.54 28.37 3.99
C GLN A 259 -19.62 28.61 5.03
N VAL A 260 -20.88 28.24 4.75
CA VAL A 260 -21.99 28.33 5.71
C VAL A 260 -21.65 27.54 6.98
N PHE A 261 -21.20 26.30 6.84
CA PHE A 261 -20.84 25.46 7.99
C PHE A 261 -19.53 25.87 8.68
N TYR A 262 -18.57 26.44 7.95
CA TYR A 262 -17.39 27.07 8.55
C TYR A 262 -17.79 28.27 9.42
N ASN A 263 -18.62 29.16 8.89
CA ASN A 263 -19.08 30.36 9.60
C ASN A 263 -19.93 30.03 10.83
N MET A 264 -20.57 28.85 10.89
CA MET A 264 -21.31 28.38 12.07
C MET A 264 -20.46 27.57 13.05
N GLY A 265 -19.19 27.30 12.76
CA GLY A 265 -18.32 26.48 13.62
C GLY A 265 -18.63 24.99 13.60
N GLU A 266 -19.35 24.49 12.60
CA GLU A 266 -19.82 23.10 12.50
C GLU A 266 -19.18 22.31 11.33
N LEU A 267 -18.19 22.90 10.63
CA LEU A 267 -17.61 22.36 9.38
C LEU A 267 -17.15 20.90 9.49
N ARG A 268 -16.36 20.55 10.52
CA ARG A 268 -15.84 19.19 10.73
C ARG A 268 -16.98 18.17 10.88
N GLY A 269 -17.95 18.47 11.73
CA GLY A 269 -19.10 17.59 11.96
C GLY A 269 -19.93 17.36 10.70
N THR A 270 -20.14 18.40 9.89
CA THR A 270 -20.87 18.28 8.62
C THR A 270 -20.11 17.45 7.59
N VAL A 271 -18.79 17.66 7.44
CA VAL A 271 -17.98 16.89 6.48
C VAL A 271 -17.90 15.42 6.90
N ASP A 272 -17.66 15.13 8.18
CA ASP A 272 -17.66 13.75 8.70
C ASP A 272 -19.03 13.07 8.51
N GLY A 273 -20.13 13.81 8.72
CA GLY A 273 -21.49 13.36 8.46
C GLY A 273 -21.72 13.01 6.98
N LEU A 274 -21.27 13.85 6.05
CA LEU A 274 -21.33 13.60 4.60
C LEU A 274 -20.50 12.39 4.19
N VAL A 275 -19.26 12.29 4.67
CA VAL A 275 -18.38 11.14 4.42
C VAL A 275 -19.01 9.85 4.93
N SER A 276 -19.61 9.87 6.12
CA SER A 276 -20.35 8.74 6.69
C SER A 276 -21.58 8.38 5.84
N LYS A 277 -22.34 9.37 5.38
CA LYS A 277 -23.50 9.18 4.48
C LYS A 277 -23.09 8.48 3.18
N TYR A 278 -22.08 9.00 2.48
CA TYR A 278 -21.57 8.43 1.22
C TYR A 278 -20.98 7.03 1.41
N LYS A 279 -20.25 6.80 2.51
CA LYS A 279 -19.77 5.47 2.90
C LYS A 279 -20.93 4.48 3.07
N GLN A 280 -21.98 4.85 3.81
CA GLN A 280 -23.15 4.00 4.02
C GLN A 280 -23.92 3.73 2.72
N MET A 281 -24.07 4.74 1.86
CA MET A 281 -24.70 4.60 0.54
C MET A 281 -23.98 3.57 -0.32
N GLY A 282 -22.64 3.64 -0.38
CA GLY A 282 -21.87 2.70 -1.20
C GLY A 282 -21.85 1.29 -0.63
N VAL A 283 -21.71 1.12 0.69
CA VAL A 283 -21.83 -0.19 1.36
C VAL A 283 -23.21 -0.81 1.09
N LYS A 284 -24.28 -0.01 1.16
CA LYS A 284 -25.65 -0.47 0.85
C LYS A 284 -25.81 -0.84 -0.62
N SER A 285 -25.21 -0.07 -1.54
CA SER A 285 -25.19 -0.38 -2.98
C SER A 285 -24.55 -1.75 -3.25
N VAL A 286 -23.35 -1.97 -2.69
CA VAL A 286 -22.61 -3.24 -2.81
C VAL A 286 -23.38 -4.41 -2.22
N SER A 287 -23.99 -4.24 -1.04
CA SER A 287 -24.83 -5.27 -0.43
C SER A 287 -26.07 -5.60 -1.27
N ASN A 288 -26.71 -4.58 -1.86
CA ASN A 288 -27.90 -4.76 -2.68
C ASN A 288 -27.57 -5.40 -4.03
N ALA A 289 -26.37 -5.18 -4.57
CA ALA A 289 -25.94 -5.72 -5.86
C ALA A 289 -25.88 -7.26 -5.84
N LEU A 290 -25.46 -7.83 -4.71
CA LEU A 290 -25.24 -9.26 -4.52
C LEU A 290 -26.30 -9.95 -3.65
N ASP A 291 -27.39 -9.26 -3.30
CA ASP A 291 -28.51 -9.84 -2.55
C ASP A 291 -29.35 -10.81 -3.39
N MET A 292 -29.22 -12.10 -3.09
CA MET A 292 -29.93 -13.18 -3.76
C MET A 292 -31.46 -13.09 -3.64
N LYS A 293 -31.99 -12.58 -2.52
CA LYS A 293 -33.45 -12.46 -2.33
C LYS A 293 -34.04 -11.47 -3.33
N ALA A 294 -33.35 -10.35 -3.54
CA ALA A 294 -33.73 -9.33 -4.52
C ALA A 294 -33.60 -9.82 -5.98
N ILE A 295 -32.66 -10.73 -6.25
CA ILE A 295 -32.48 -11.33 -7.59
C ILE A 295 -33.60 -12.32 -7.92
N SER A 296 -34.08 -13.09 -6.93
CA SER A 296 -35.19 -14.04 -7.12
C SER A 296 -36.59 -13.42 -7.11
N GLY A 297 -36.77 -12.25 -6.45
CA GLY A 297 -38.07 -11.62 -6.23
C GLY A 297 -38.60 -10.76 -7.39
N GLY A 298 -37.79 -10.51 -8.43
CA GLY A 298 -38.17 -9.66 -9.57
C GLY A 298 -39.13 -10.28 -10.59
N GLY A 299 -39.63 -11.50 -10.32
CA GLY A 299 -40.49 -12.26 -11.23
C GLY A 299 -41.82 -12.65 -10.59
N TYR A 300 -42.59 -11.70 -10.06
CA TYR A 300 -43.98 -11.97 -9.68
C TYR A 300 -44.90 -11.93 -10.91
N GLY A 301 -45.04 -13.09 -11.54
CA GLY A 301 -46.24 -13.51 -12.28
C GLY A 301 -46.79 -14.75 -11.58
N GLY A 302 -48.02 -14.67 -11.09
CA GLY A 302 -48.58 -15.55 -10.06
C GLY A 302 -48.61 -17.05 -10.37
N GLY A 303 -48.61 -17.86 -9.30
CA GLY A 303 -48.85 -19.29 -9.34
C GLY A 303 -49.06 -19.90 -7.96
N GLY A 304 -50.33 -20.10 -7.60
CA GLY A 304 -50.91 -21.19 -6.77
C GLY A 304 -50.31 -21.54 -5.39
N PRO A 305 -51.13 -21.60 -4.32
CA PRO A 305 -50.68 -22.14 -3.03
C PRO A 305 -50.50 -23.66 -3.10
N GLY A 306 -49.28 -24.16 -2.87
CA GLY A 306 -49.07 -25.62 -2.69
C GLY A 306 -47.69 -26.20 -2.98
N GLY A 307 -46.69 -25.43 -3.41
CA GLY A 307 -45.34 -25.95 -3.71
C GLY A 307 -44.33 -25.74 -2.58
N VAL A 308 -43.77 -26.81 -2.03
CA VAL A 308 -42.65 -26.77 -1.07
C VAL A 308 -41.45 -26.06 -1.71
N GLN A 309 -41.22 -24.80 -1.35
CA GLN A 309 -40.07 -24.00 -1.79
C GLN A 309 -38.80 -24.45 -1.05
N ARG A 310 -37.89 -25.13 -1.75
CA ARG A 310 -36.49 -25.19 -1.31
C ARG A 310 -35.85 -23.81 -1.52
N HIS A 311 -35.50 -23.15 -0.41
CA HIS A 311 -34.75 -21.91 -0.41
C HIS A 311 -33.39 -22.06 -1.13
N GLY A 312 -33.08 -21.11 -2.04
CA GLY A 312 -31.69 -20.81 -2.42
C GLY A 312 -31.33 -20.94 -3.91
N THR A 313 -32.16 -21.55 -4.75
CA THR A 313 -31.84 -21.72 -6.19
C THR A 313 -33.01 -21.30 -7.08
N PRO A 314 -32.82 -20.40 -8.06
CA PRO A 314 -33.87 -20.07 -9.02
C PRO A 314 -34.28 -21.32 -9.83
N GLN A 315 -35.58 -21.48 -10.02
CA GLN A 315 -36.21 -22.63 -10.69
C GLN A 315 -35.71 -22.77 -12.13
N ILE A 316 -35.51 -24.02 -12.58
CA ILE A 316 -35.01 -24.43 -13.90
C ILE A 316 -35.92 -23.81 -14.98
N GLY A 317 -35.48 -22.71 -15.58
CA GLY A 317 -36.26 -21.84 -16.49
C GLY A 317 -36.06 -20.34 -16.25
N GLY A 318 -35.79 -19.93 -15.00
CA GLY A 318 -35.50 -18.53 -14.61
C GLY A 318 -34.02 -18.14 -14.60
N GLY A 319 -33.10 -19.09 -14.81
CA GLY A 319 -31.65 -18.89 -14.63
C GLY A 319 -31.03 -17.84 -15.56
N ALA A 320 -31.48 -17.73 -16.82
CA ALA A 320 -30.95 -16.73 -17.75
C ALA A 320 -31.38 -15.30 -17.38
N LYS A 321 -32.65 -15.11 -16.98
CA LYS A 321 -33.16 -13.81 -16.50
C LYS A 321 -32.51 -13.40 -15.19
N ALA A 322 -32.32 -14.35 -14.27
CA ALA A 322 -31.63 -14.09 -13.00
C ALA A 322 -30.13 -13.75 -13.21
N ARG A 323 -29.47 -14.39 -14.19
CA ARG A 323 -28.10 -14.06 -14.59
C ARG A 323 -28.00 -12.63 -15.13
N GLU A 324 -28.90 -12.24 -16.03
CA GLU A 324 -28.90 -10.88 -16.57
C GLU A 324 -29.18 -9.85 -15.47
N ALA A 325 -30.17 -10.12 -14.60
CA ALA A 325 -30.46 -9.25 -13.46
C ALA A 325 -29.26 -9.07 -12.52
N LEU A 326 -28.47 -10.12 -12.26
CA LEU A 326 -27.25 -10.05 -11.46
C LEU A 326 -26.21 -9.12 -12.11
N TRP A 327 -25.96 -9.26 -13.42
CA TRP A 327 -25.02 -8.38 -14.14
C TRP A 327 -25.48 -6.93 -14.18
N GLN A 328 -26.78 -6.69 -14.41
CA GLN A 328 -27.36 -5.34 -14.41
C GLN A 328 -27.23 -4.67 -13.04
N ARG A 329 -27.52 -5.40 -11.96
CA ARG A 329 -27.33 -4.89 -10.58
C ARG A 329 -25.88 -4.58 -10.27
N LEU A 330 -24.96 -5.44 -10.72
CA LEU A 330 -23.52 -5.20 -10.55
C LEU A 330 -23.07 -3.96 -11.34
N SER A 331 -23.56 -3.77 -12.57
CA SER A 331 -23.27 -2.57 -13.37
C SER A 331 -23.78 -1.30 -12.67
N GLY A 332 -25.03 -1.30 -12.21
CA GLY A 332 -25.59 -0.20 -11.45
C GLY A 332 -24.83 0.08 -10.15
N CYS A 333 -24.28 -0.96 -9.51
CA CYS A 333 -23.38 -0.81 -8.37
C CYS A 333 -22.08 -0.08 -8.77
N MET A 334 -21.45 -0.46 -9.89
CA MET A 334 -20.23 0.22 -10.36
C MET A 334 -20.49 1.70 -10.66
N ASP A 335 -21.62 2.03 -11.29
CA ASP A 335 -21.99 3.43 -11.56
C ASP A 335 -22.26 4.23 -10.27
N GLN A 336 -22.90 3.60 -9.27
CA GLN A 336 -23.10 4.24 -7.97
C GLN A 336 -21.78 4.44 -7.21
N LEU A 337 -20.87 3.47 -7.24
CA LEU A 337 -19.54 3.60 -6.64
C LEU A 337 -18.74 4.73 -7.30
N HIS A 338 -18.76 4.82 -8.63
CA HIS A 338 -18.15 5.91 -9.39
C HIS A 338 -18.69 7.28 -8.94
N SER A 339 -20.02 7.44 -8.90
CA SER A 339 -20.66 8.68 -8.47
C SER A 339 -20.32 9.07 -7.03
N ILE A 340 -20.32 8.10 -6.10
CA ILE A 340 -19.98 8.33 -4.70
C ILE A 340 -18.53 8.79 -4.54
N VAL A 341 -17.58 8.09 -5.17
CA VAL A 341 -16.16 8.43 -5.07
C VAL A 341 -15.89 9.81 -5.69
N LEU A 342 -16.53 10.12 -6.82
CA LEU A 342 -16.43 11.45 -7.43
C LEU A 342 -16.98 12.57 -6.54
N ALA A 343 -18.12 12.37 -5.89
CA ALA A 343 -18.70 13.37 -4.99
C ALA A 343 -17.75 13.65 -3.79
N VAL A 344 -17.21 12.61 -3.17
CA VAL A 344 -16.28 12.75 -2.04
C VAL A 344 -14.94 13.36 -2.47
N TRP A 345 -14.43 12.98 -3.65
CA TRP A 345 -13.24 13.61 -4.20
C TRP A 345 -13.48 15.08 -4.54
N HIS A 346 -14.64 15.42 -5.11
CA HIS A 346 -15.00 16.80 -5.40
C HIS A 346 -15.09 17.63 -4.12
N LEU A 347 -15.68 17.09 -3.05
CA LEU A 347 -15.68 17.69 -1.72
C LEU A 347 -14.26 17.98 -1.22
N GLN A 348 -13.36 16.99 -1.26
CA GLN A 348 -11.95 17.13 -0.86
C GLN A 348 -11.20 18.14 -1.74
N ARG A 349 -11.47 18.17 -3.05
CA ARG A 349 -10.92 19.14 -3.99
C ARG A 349 -11.33 20.57 -3.64
N VAL A 350 -12.59 20.80 -3.25
CA VAL A 350 -13.04 22.15 -2.88
C VAL A 350 -12.45 22.55 -1.53
N LEU A 351 -12.44 21.66 -0.54
CA LEU A 351 -11.83 21.89 0.77
C LEU A 351 -10.34 22.25 0.68
N SER A 352 -9.59 21.55 -0.19
CA SER A 352 -8.14 21.80 -0.39
C SER A 352 -7.82 23.11 -1.12
N LYS A 353 -8.80 23.71 -1.81
CA LYS A 353 -8.61 24.97 -2.58
C LYS A 353 -9.20 26.18 -1.88
N LYS A 354 -10.25 26.00 -1.07
CA LYS A 354 -10.98 27.10 -0.47
C LYS A 354 -10.29 27.57 0.82
N ARG A 355 -10.07 28.89 0.89
CA ARG A 355 -9.58 29.59 2.08
C ARG A 355 -10.65 30.51 2.60
N ASP A 356 -10.68 30.70 3.91
CA ASP A 356 -11.54 31.70 4.50
C ASP A 356 -11.12 33.12 4.01
N PRO A 357 -12.07 33.98 3.61
CA PRO A 357 -11.76 35.33 3.15
C PRO A 357 -11.09 36.24 4.18
N PHE A 358 -11.27 35.98 5.48
CA PHE A 358 -10.79 36.85 6.56
C PHE A 358 -9.59 36.26 7.31
N THR A 359 -9.64 34.97 7.65
CA THR A 359 -8.57 34.29 8.41
C THR A 359 -7.50 33.70 7.49
N HIS A 360 -7.76 33.58 6.19
CA HIS A 360 -6.93 32.90 5.20
C HIS A 360 -6.58 31.44 5.51
N VAL A 361 -7.24 30.84 6.51
CA VAL A 361 -7.10 29.42 6.87
C VAL A 361 -7.73 28.56 5.78
N LEU A 362 -7.06 27.47 5.42
CA LEU A 362 -7.58 26.46 4.51
C LEU A 362 -8.69 25.68 5.21
N LEU A 363 -9.86 25.56 4.56
CA LEU A 363 -10.98 24.82 5.14
C LEU A 363 -10.63 23.35 5.39
N LEU A 364 -9.69 22.79 4.62
CA LEU A 364 -9.19 21.43 4.84
C LEU A 364 -8.48 21.27 6.19
N ASP A 365 -7.68 22.25 6.61
CA ASP A 365 -6.89 22.19 7.86
C ASP A 365 -7.79 22.23 9.10
N GLU A 366 -8.97 22.84 8.99
CA GLU A 366 -10.00 22.82 10.03
C GLU A 366 -10.63 21.40 10.19
N VAL A 367 -10.82 20.72 9.05
CA VAL A 367 -11.50 19.42 8.97
C VAL A 367 -10.58 18.25 9.23
N MET A 368 -9.29 18.35 8.90
CA MET A 368 -8.32 17.27 9.00
C MET A 368 -7.16 17.65 9.94
N GLN A 369 -6.74 16.71 10.79
CA GLN A 369 -5.53 16.88 11.62
C GLN A 369 -4.32 16.23 10.94
N GLU A 370 -3.10 16.61 11.35
CA GLU A 370 -1.88 15.99 10.84
C GLU A 370 -1.88 14.47 11.11
N GLY A 371 -1.74 13.66 10.05
CA GLY A 371 -1.76 12.19 10.12
C GLY A 371 -3.10 11.54 9.79
N ASP A 372 -4.16 12.33 9.58
CA ASP A 372 -5.46 11.82 9.14
C ASP A 372 -5.41 11.27 7.70
N GLN A 373 -6.02 10.09 7.47
CA GLN A 373 -6.28 9.59 6.12
C GLN A 373 -7.18 10.56 5.34
N MET A 374 -6.94 10.70 4.04
CA MET A 374 -7.74 11.54 3.15
C MET A 374 -9.20 11.08 3.14
N LEU A 375 -10.13 12.02 2.93
CA LEU A 375 -11.58 11.72 2.94
C LEU A 375 -11.94 10.69 1.86
N THR A 376 -11.32 10.79 0.69
CA THR A 376 -11.49 9.83 -0.41
C THR A 376 -10.99 8.42 -0.06
N GLU A 377 -9.85 8.32 0.62
CA GLU A 377 -9.28 7.04 1.07
C GLU A 377 -10.18 6.36 2.10
N ARG A 378 -10.67 7.11 3.10
CA ARG A 378 -11.59 6.58 4.13
C ARG A 378 -12.85 5.95 3.52
N VAL A 379 -13.40 6.58 2.48
CA VAL A 379 -14.57 6.06 1.76
C VAL A 379 -14.17 4.88 0.90
N TRP A 380 -13.11 5.00 0.09
CA TRP A 380 -12.65 3.94 -0.81
C TRP A 380 -12.34 2.64 -0.06
N ASP A 381 -11.60 2.71 1.05
CA ASP A 381 -11.30 1.57 1.91
C ASP A 381 -12.56 0.85 2.39
N ALA A 382 -13.59 1.61 2.78
CA ALA A 382 -14.85 1.03 3.22
C ALA A 382 -15.61 0.35 2.08
N LEU A 383 -15.58 0.94 0.88
CA LEU A 383 -16.18 0.36 -0.32
C LEU A 383 -15.48 -0.92 -0.74
N VAL A 384 -14.15 -0.92 -0.80
CA VAL A 384 -13.33 -2.10 -1.13
C VAL A 384 -13.53 -3.21 -0.10
N LYS A 385 -13.49 -2.90 1.20
CA LYS A 385 -13.74 -3.89 2.27
C LYS A 385 -15.14 -4.50 2.15
N SER A 386 -16.16 -3.67 1.89
CA SER A 386 -17.53 -4.15 1.70
C SER A 386 -17.65 -5.03 0.45
N PHE A 387 -17.05 -4.61 -0.66
CA PHE A 387 -17.05 -5.33 -1.93
C PHE A 387 -16.34 -6.67 -1.82
N ALA A 388 -15.14 -6.70 -1.23
CA ALA A 388 -14.39 -7.92 -0.97
C ALA A 388 -15.16 -8.89 -0.07
N SER A 389 -15.82 -8.38 1.00
CA SER A 389 -16.65 -9.20 1.87
C SER A 389 -17.84 -9.82 1.11
N GLN A 390 -18.51 -9.05 0.25
CA GLN A 390 -19.65 -9.56 -0.51
C GLN A 390 -19.21 -10.52 -1.64
N MET A 391 -18.10 -10.25 -2.32
CA MET A 391 -17.54 -11.15 -3.32
C MET A 391 -17.10 -12.48 -2.70
N LYS A 392 -16.43 -12.44 -1.54
CA LYS A 392 -16.07 -13.64 -0.79
C LYS A 392 -17.30 -14.43 -0.35
N SER A 393 -18.30 -13.75 0.23
CA SER A 393 -19.57 -14.36 0.63
C SER A 393 -20.28 -15.00 -0.56
N GLY A 394 -20.39 -14.29 -1.69
CA GLY A 394 -20.98 -14.78 -2.93
C GLY A 394 -20.27 -16.03 -3.46
N PHE A 395 -18.93 -16.07 -3.39
CA PHE A 395 -18.13 -17.21 -3.80
C PHE A 395 -18.34 -18.46 -2.90
N THR A 396 -18.47 -18.28 -1.59
CA THR A 396 -18.57 -19.40 -0.63
C THR A 396 -20.00 -19.86 -0.37
N ALA A 397 -20.95 -18.94 -0.31
CA ALA A 397 -22.32 -19.22 0.14
C ALA A 397 -23.31 -19.46 -1.01
N SER A 398 -22.99 -19.01 -2.23
CA SER A 398 -23.89 -19.13 -3.39
C SER A 398 -23.23 -19.84 -4.56
N SER A 399 -23.67 -21.07 -4.85
CA SER A 399 -23.23 -21.81 -6.04
C SER A 399 -23.59 -21.09 -7.34
N PHE A 400 -24.77 -20.44 -7.40
CA PHE A 400 -25.23 -19.69 -8.57
C PHE A 400 -24.33 -18.48 -8.88
N VAL A 401 -24.01 -17.64 -7.89
CA VAL A 401 -23.11 -16.49 -8.07
C VAL A 401 -21.71 -16.97 -8.41
N LYS A 402 -21.22 -18.00 -7.68
CA LYS A 402 -19.93 -18.64 -7.97
C LYS A 402 -19.82 -19.06 -9.42
N GLU A 403 -20.79 -19.81 -9.94
CA GLU A 403 -20.78 -20.30 -11.31
C GLU A 403 -20.81 -19.16 -12.34
N ILE A 404 -21.72 -18.19 -12.18
CA ILE A 404 -21.88 -17.09 -13.14
C ILE A 404 -20.63 -16.22 -13.22
N PHE A 405 -20.07 -15.81 -12.08
CA PHE A 405 -18.88 -14.97 -12.08
C PHE A 405 -17.59 -15.74 -12.39
N THR A 406 -17.56 -17.06 -12.17
CA THR A 406 -16.43 -17.89 -12.63
C THR A 406 -16.43 -17.97 -14.16
N VAL A 407 -17.56 -18.31 -14.78
CA VAL A 407 -17.64 -18.41 -16.25
C VAL A 407 -17.54 -17.03 -16.91
N GLY A 408 -18.13 -16.01 -16.29
CA GLY A 408 -18.09 -14.62 -16.75
C GLY A 408 -16.95 -13.79 -16.16
N TYR A 409 -15.89 -14.41 -15.65
CA TYR A 409 -14.78 -13.69 -15.02
C TYR A 409 -14.15 -12.60 -15.91
N PRO A 410 -13.90 -12.82 -17.21
CA PRO A 410 -13.36 -11.76 -18.07
C PRO A 410 -14.25 -10.51 -18.08
N LYS A 411 -15.57 -10.69 -18.14
CA LYS A 411 -16.54 -9.59 -18.05
C LYS A 411 -16.49 -8.88 -16.69
N LEU A 412 -16.37 -9.64 -15.59
CA LEU A 412 -16.26 -9.08 -14.24
C LEU A 412 -15.00 -8.22 -14.08
N LEU A 413 -13.86 -8.72 -14.56
CA LEU A 413 -12.59 -8.02 -14.52
C LEU A 413 -12.68 -6.70 -15.31
N THR A 414 -13.16 -6.76 -16.56
CA THR A 414 -13.34 -5.56 -17.40
C THR A 414 -14.29 -4.53 -16.76
N MET A 415 -15.35 -4.97 -16.07
CA MET A 415 -16.24 -4.04 -15.36
C MET A 415 -15.52 -3.30 -14.22
N ILE A 416 -14.67 -3.99 -13.47
CA ILE A 416 -13.90 -3.40 -12.37
C ILE A 416 -12.81 -2.48 -12.91
N GLU A 417 -12.07 -2.92 -13.93
CA GLU A 417 -11.04 -2.08 -14.58
C GLU A 417 -11.65 -0.81 -15.16
N ASN A 418 -12.79 -0.92 -15.86
CA ASN A 418 -13.52 0.25 -16.37
C ASN A 418 -13.93 1.21 -15.25
N LEU A 419 -14.36 0.71 -14.08
CA LEU A 419 -14.65 1.56 -12.93
C LEU A 419 -13.39 2.30 -12.46
N LEU A 420 -12.29 1.56 -12.27
CA LEU A 420 -11.04 2.12 -11.77
C LEU A 420 -10.44 3.14 -12.75
N GLU A 421 -10.49 2.86 -14.05
CA GLU A 421 -10.06 3.77 -15.11
C GLU A 421 -10.93 5.02 -15.17
N ARG A 422 -12.27 4.88 -15.12
CA ARG A 422 -13.20 6.02 -15.09
C ARG A 422 -12.93 6.93 -13.91
N ILE A 423 -12.78 6.39 -12.69
CA ILE A 423 -12.47 7.19 -11.50
C ILE A 423 -11.10 7.86 -11.67
N SER A 424 -10.09 7.13 -12.14
CA SER A 424 -8.73 7.68 -12.31
C SER A 424 -8.72 8.84 -13.30
N ARG A 425 -9.38 8.69 -14.45
CA ARG A 425 -9.46 9.70 -15.50
C ARG A 425 -10.23 10.94 -15.02
N ASP A 426 -11.37 10.74 -14.37
CA ASP A 426 -12.25 11.84 -13.97
C ASP A 426 -11.71 12.61 -12.74
N THR A 427 -10.73 12.04 -12.02
CA THR A 427 -10.08 12.66 -10.84
C THR A 427 -8.64 13.12 -11.09
N ASP A 428 -8.13 12.96 -12.32
CA ASP A 428 -6.81 13.45 -12.74
C ASP A 428 -6.84 14.97 -12.97
N VAL A 429 -6.78 15.73 -11.88
CA VAL A 429 -6.76 17.20 -11.91
C VAL A 429 -5.49 17.70 -11.26
N LYS A 430 -4.72 18.49 -12.02
CA LYS A 430 -3.46 19.10 -11.56
C LYS A 430 -3.62 19.81 -10.20
N GLY A 431 -2.71 19.49 -9.29
CA GLY A 431 -2.62 20.09 -7.96
C GLY A 431 -3.57 19.49 -6.90
N VAL A 432 -4.30 18.41 -7.20
CA VAL A 432 -5.09 17.66 -6.23
C VAL A 432 -4.76 16.17 -6.40
N PRO A 433 -4.53 15.41 -5.32
CA PRO A 433 -4.29 13.98 -5.43
C PRO A 433 -5.49 13.27 -6.11
N PRO A 434 -5.25 12.27 -6.98
CA PRO A 434 -6.31 11.44 -7.52
C PRO A 434 -7.10 10.75 -6.40
N ALA A 435 -8.36 10.39 -6.67
CA ALA A 435 -9.18 9.72 -5.66
C ALA A 435 -8.69 8.32 -5.31
N LEU A 436 -7.95 7.67 -6.22
CA LEU A 436 -7.46 6.31 -6.08
C LEU A 436 -5.93 6.27 -6.02
N THR A 437 -5.41 5.54 -5.03
CA THR A 437 -4.00 5.14 -4.96
C THR A 437 -3.78 3.85 -5.77
N SER A 438 -2.52 3.54 -6.13
CA SER A 438 -2.19 2.26 -6.80
C SER A 438 -2.62 1.06 -5.96
N ASP A 439 -2.32 1.09 -4.66
CA ASP A 439 -2.71 0.06 -3.70
C ASP A 439 -4.25 -0.10 -3.63
N GLY A 440 -4.98 1.01 -3.61
CA GLY A 440 -6.44 0.98 -3.63
C GLY A 440 -7.04 0.31 -4.88
N LYS A 441 -6.38 0.42 -6.05
CA LYS A 441 -6.79 -0.28 -7.27
C LYS A 441 -6.52 -1.78 -7.16
N GLU A 442 -5.33 -2.14 -6.68
CA GLU A 442 -4.91 -3.54 -6.50
C GLU A 442 -5.81 -4.27 -5.50
N GLN A 443 -6.20 -3.63 -4.39
CA GLN A 443 -7.12 -4.21 -3.42
C GLN A 443 -8.51 -4.50 -4.01
N MET A 444 -9.01 -3.64 -4.91
CA MET A 444 -10.30 -3.87 -5.60
C MET A 444 -10.21 -5.05 -6.58
N VAL A 445 -9.09 -5.21 -7.30
CA VAL A 445 -8.86 -6.36 -8.19
C VAL A 445 -8.65 -7.65 -7.37
N ALA A 446 -7.95 -7.58 -6.24
CA ALA A 446 -7.74 -8.71 -5.33
C ALA A 446 -9.07 -9.25 -4.77
N ALA A 447 -10.10 -8.39 -4.62
CA ALA A 447 -11.42 -8.80 -4.16
C ALA A 447 -12.09 -9.88 -5.05
N ILE A 448 -11.70 -10.00 -6.32
CA ILE A 448 -12.23 -10.98 -7.29
C ILE A 448 -11.26 -12.12 -7.62
N GLU A 449 -10.11 -12.22 -6.95
CA GLU A 449 -9.07 -13.22 -7.25
C GLU A 449 -9.55 -14.68 -7.07
N ASN A 450 -10.48 -14.92 -6.13
CA ASN A 450 -11.08 -16.24 -5.94
C ASN A 450 -11.81 -16.72 -7.21
N PHE A 451 -12.51 -15.82 -7.91
CA PHE A 451 -13.18 -16.12 -9.17
C PHE A 451 -12.17 -16.30 -10.30
N GLN A 452 -11.07 -15.54 -10.30
CA GLN A 452 -9.97 -15.73 -11.26
C GLN A 452 -9.39 -17.14 -11.15
N THR A 453 -9.08 -17.57 -9.92
CA THR A 453 -8.50 -18.88 -9.66
C THR A 453 -9.46 -19.99 -10.07
N ALA A 454 -10.75 -19.84 -9.77
CA ALA A 454 -11.77 -20.79 -10.21
C ALA A 454 -11.93 -20.81 -11.75
N PHE A 455 -11.83 -19.65 -12.41
CA PHE A 455 -11.92 -19.54 -13.87
C PHE A 455 -10.75 -20.24 -14.54
N LEU A 456 -9.51 -19.98 -14.09
CA LEU A 456 -8.31 -20.65 -14.58
C LEU A 456 -8.38 -22.17 -14.35
N GLY A 457 -8.84 -22.60 -13.18
CA GLY A 457 -9.08 -24.02 -12.89
C GLY A 457 -10.11 -24.65 -13.84
N LEU A 458 -11.17 -23.92 -14.19
CA LEU A 458 -12.18 -24.36 -15.16
C LEU A 458 -11.65 -24.39 -16.60
N CYS A 459 -10.81 -23.44 -17.01
CA CYS A 459 -10.11 -23.48 -18.29
C CYS A 459 -9.23 -24.72 -18.38
N LEU A 460 -8.39 -24.95 -17.36
CA LEU A 460 -7.52 -26.12 -17.31
C LEU A 460 -8.35 -27.41 -17.34
N SER A 461 -9.37 -27.55 -16.48
CA SER A 461 -10.17 -28.78 -16.41
C SER A 461 -10.85 -29.11 -17.73
N ARG A 462 -11.49 -28.12 -18.37
CA ARG A 462 -12.16 -28.31 -19.67
C ARG A 462 -11.18 -28.79 -20.75
N LEU A 463 -9.97 -28.22 -20.79
CA LEU A 463 -8.94 -28.62 -21.75
C LEU A 463 -8.38 -30.01 -21.42
N THR A 464 -8.05 -30.29 -20.15
CA THR A 464 -7.51 -31.59 -19.75
C THR A 464 -8.53 -32.71 -19.90
N ASP A 465 -9.80 -32.47 -19.60
CA ASP A 465 -10.88 -33.44 -19.78
C ASP A 465 -11.08 -33.74 -21.27
N LEU A 466 -11.03 -32.72 -22.13
CA LEU A 466 -11.07 -32.89 -23.57
C LEU A 466 -9.87 -33.72 -24.06
N VAL A 467 -8.64 -33.41 -23.63
CA VAL A 467 -7.44 -34.19 -23.95
C VAL A 467 -7.57 -35.65 -23.50
N ASN A 468 -8.04 -35.89 -22.27
CA ASN A 468 -8.23 -37.25 -21.74
C ASN A 468 -9.32 -38.03 -22.49
N SER A 469 -10.36 -37.34 -22.98
CA SER A 469 -11.41 -37.96 -23.79
C SER A 469 -10.93 -38.34 -25.19
N VAL A 470 -10.04 -37.53 -25.77
CA VAL A 470 -9.49 -37.74 -27.11
C VAL A 470 -8.35 -38.76 -27.09
N PHE A 471 -7.50 -38.73 -26.06
CA PHE A 471 -6.40 -39.65 -25.82
C PHE A 471 -6.65 -40.50 -24.56
N PRO A 472 -7.50 -41.53 -24.65
CA PRO A 472 -7.73 -42.43 -23.54
C PRO A 472 -6.47 -43.23 -23.18
N MET A 473 -6.41 -43.75 -21.96
CA MET A 473 -5.28 -44.56 -21.47
C MET A 473 -5.07 -45.89 -22.23
N SER A 474 -6.02 -46.29 -23.08
CA SER A 474 -5.90 -47.51 -23.89
C SER A 474 -5.09 -47.24 -25.16
N ARG A 475 -4.13 -48.11 -25.48
CA ARG A 475 -3.26 -47.98 -26.66
C ARG A 475 -3.96 -48.31 -28.00
N GLY A 476 -5.26 -48.56 -27.99
CA GLY A 476 -5.97 -49.19 -29.11
C GLY A 476 -6.38 -48.26 -30.27
N SER A 477 -6.81 -47.03 -30.00
CA SER A 477 -7.34 -46.14 -31.06
C SER A 477 -6.61 -44.80 -31.12
N VAL A 478 -6.21 -44.40 -32.31
CA VAL A 478 -5.68 -43.06 -32.59
C VAL A 478 -6.84 -42.07 -32.68
N PRO A 479 -6.70 -40.85 -32.16
CA PRO A 479 -7.67 -39.77 -32.37
C PRO A 479 -7.96 -39.56 -33.87
N SER A 480 -9.20 -39.19 -34.20
CA SER A 480 -9.52 -38.72 -35.55
C SER A 480 -9.12 -37.25 -35.72
N LYS A 481 -9.04 -36.80 -36.98
CA LYS A 481 -8.79 -35.38 -37.30
C LYS A 481 -9.83 -34.44 -36.67
N ASP A 482 -11.09 -34.87 -36.59
CA ASP A 482 -12.16 -34.09 -35.95
C ASP A 482 -11.94 -33.94 -34.44
N HIS A 483 -11.34 -34.95 -33.80
CA HIS A 483 -11.01 -34.88 -32.38
C HIS A 483 -9.91 -33.85 -32.11
N ILE A 484 -8.90 -33.80 -32.98
CA ILE A 484 -7.80 -32.82 -32.89
C ILE A 484 -8.29 -31.41 -33.19
N SER A 485 -9.15 -31.27 -34.20
CA SER A 485 -9.79 -29.99 -34.54
C SER A 485 -10.59 -29.45 -33.35
N ARG A 486 -11.31 -30.31 -32.62
CA ARG A 486 -12.02 -29.92 -31.39
C ARG A 486 -11.09 -29.38 -30.30
N ILE A 487 -9.91 -29.97 -30.10
CA ILE A 487 -8.92 -29.45 -29.14
C ILE A 487 -8.43 -28.06 -29.57
N ILE A 488 -8.08 -27.89 -30.84
CA ILE A 488 -7.57 -26.63 -31.39
C ILE A 488 -8.64 -25.53 -31.28
N SER A 489 -9.86 -25.80 -31.73
CA SER A 489 -10.99 -24.86 -31.62
C SER A 489 -11.26 -24.50 -30.16
N ARG A 490 -11.15 -25.46 -29.23
CA ARG A 490 -11.36 -25.16 -27.82
C ARG A 490 -10.28 -24.23 -27.26
N ILE A 491 -9.01 -24.48 -27.58
CA ILE A 491 -7.90 -23.58 -27.21
C ILE A 491 -8.13 -22.18 -27.79
N GLN A 492 -8.63 -22.10 -29.02
CA GLN A 492 -8.97 -20.83 -29.66
C GLN A 492 -10.06 -20.08 -28.90
N GLU A 493 -11.15 -20.74 -28.53
CA GLU A 493 -12.23 -20.16 -27.73
C GLU A 493 -11.73 -19.63 -26.37
N GLU A 494 -10.84 -20.35 -25.70
CA GLU A 494 -10.27 -19.89 -24.41
C GLU A 494 -9.39 -18.64 -24.57
N ILE A 495 -8.65 -18.51 -25.67
CA ILE A 495 -7.82 -17.32 -25.97
C ILE A 495 -8.72 -16.13 -26.36
N GLU A 496 -9.69 -16.35 -27.25
CA GLU A 496 -10.63 -15.32 -27.71
C GLU A 496 -11.47 -14.73 -26.56
N ALA A 497 -11.80 -15.54 -25.55
CA ALA A 497 -12.55 -15.11 -24.38
C ALA A 497 -11.80 -14.08 -23.51
N VAL A 498 -10.46 -14.00 -23.61
CA VAL A 498 -9.62 -13.16 -22.73
C VAL A 498 -8.74 -12.16 -23.48
N GLN A 499 -8.75 -12.18 -24.82
CA GLN A 499 -7.87 -11.38 -25.68
C GLN A 499 -7.89 -9.86 -25.44
N LEU A 500 -8.95 -9.35 -24.78
CA LEU A 500 -9.06 -7.93 -24.43
C LEU A 500 -8.17 -7.52 -23.26
N ASP A 501 -7.78 -8.47 -22.38
CA ASP A 501 -6.90 -8.22 -21.24
C ASP A 501 -5.59 -9.02 -21.38
N ALA A 502 -4.47 -8.31 -21.43
CA ALA A 502 -3.16 -8.91 -21.68
C ALA A 502 -2.70 -9.80 -20.51
N HIS A 503 -2.99 -9.40 -19.27
CA HIS A 503 -2.53 -10.12 -18.08
C HIS A 503 -3.29 -11.44 -17.89
N LEU A 504 -4.60 -11.42 -18.06
CA LEU A 504 -5.47 -12.59 -18.03
C LEU A 504 -5.15 -13.52 -19.21
N THR A 505 -4.89 -12.97 -20.41
CA THR A 505 -4.42 -13.77 -21.55
C THR A 505 -3.17 -14.56 -21.20
N LEU A 506 -2.14 -13.93 -20.62
CA LEU A 506 -0.93 -14.62 -20.18
C LEU A 506 -1.20 -15.70 -19.13
N ARG A 507 -2.13 -15.46 -18.20
CA ARG A 507 -2.52 -16.48 -17.20
C ARG A 507 -3.23 -17.66 -17.84
N VAL A 508 -4.14 -17.44 -18.79
CA VAL A 508 -4.83 -18.53 -19.53
C VAL A 508 -3.85 -19.31 -20.40
N LEU A 509 -2.88 -18.65 -21.05
CA LEU A 509 -1.83 -19.32 -21.82
C LEU A 509 -0.99 -20.28 -20.96
N ARG A 510 -0.72 -19.95 -19.68
CA ARG A 510 -0.05 -20.88 -18.76
C ARG A 510 -0.88 -22.13 -18.48
N GLU A 511 -2.20 -22.01 -18.39
CA GLU A 511 -3.08 -23.17 -18.23
C GLU A 511 -3.17 -24.00 -19.52
N ILE A 512 -3.22 -23.35 -20.69
CA ILE A 512 -3.11 -24.01 -22.00
C ILE A 512 -1.79 -24.77 -22.11
N SER A 513 -0.67 -24.18 -21.67
CA SER A 513 0.64 -24.84 -21.65
C SER A 513 0.61 -26.17 -20.89
N LYS A 514 -0.05 -26.23 -19.73
CA LYS A 514 -0.20 -27.47 -18.95
C LYS A 514 -1.02 -28.51 -19.70
N ALA A 515 -2.11 -28.09 -20.35
CA ALA A 515 -2.94 -29.00 -21.16
C ALA A 515 -2.18 -29.53 -22.40
N LEU A 516 -1.32 -28.71 -23.02
CA LEU A 516 -0.47 -29.11 -24.14
C LEU A 516 0.62 -30.11 -23.72
N LEU A 517 1.21 -29.92 -22.55
CA LEU A 517 2.15 -30.91 -21.98
C LEU A 517 1.45 -32.24 -21.70
N LEU A 518 0.25 -32.22 -21.15
CA LEU A 518 -0.55 -33.43 -20.97
C LEU A 518 -0.88 -34.10 -22.32
N LEU A 519 -1.23 -33.30 -23.34
CA LEU A 519 -1.48 -33.81 -24.69
C LEU A 519 -0.24 -34.52 -25.25
N ALA A 520 0.95 -33.92 -25.09
CA ALA A 520 2.21 -34.52 -25.52
C ALA A 520 2.48 -35.85 -24.79
N GLU A 521 2.34 -35.88 -23.47
CA GLU A 521 2.51 -37.08 -22.64
C GLU A 521 1.55 -38.22 -23.09
N ARG A 522 0.28 -37.89 -23.34
CA ARG A 522 -0.70 -38.89 -23.80
C ARG A 522 -0.43 -39.36 -25.21
N ALA A 523 0.04 -38.49 -26.10
CA ALA A 523 0.41 -38.87 -27.45
C ALA A 523 1.68 -39.75 -27.45
N GLU A 524 2.66 -39.46 -26.60
CA GLU A 524 3.88 -40.26 -26.43
C GLU A 524 3.54 -41.69 -25.99
N TYR A 525 2.64 -41.85 -25.02
CA TYR A 525 2.18 -43.17 -24.57
C TYR A 525 1.49 -44.00 -25.67
N GLN A 526 0.98 -43.35 -26.71
CA GLN A 526 0.34 -43.98 -27.86
C GLN A 526 1.33 -44.42 -28.95
N ILE A 527 2.59 -43.95 -28.92
CA ILE A 527 3.58 -44.28 -29.95
C ILE A 527 3.91 -45.78 -29.90
N SER A 528 3.90 -46.40 -31.08
CA SER A 528 4.31 -47.79 -31.25
C SER A 528 5.84 -47.84 -31.39
N THR A 529 6.53 -48.51 -30.48
CA THR A 529 8.01 -48.60 -30.43
C THR A 529 8.56 -50.00 -30.74
N GLY A 530 7.67 -50.97 -31.01
CA GLY A 530 8.04 -52.36 -31.32
C GLY A 530 8.78 -52.53 -32.66
N PRO A 531 9.27 -53.74 -32.98
CA PRO A 531 10.03 -54.01 -34.20
C PRO A 531 9.23 -53.71 -35.47
N GLU A 532 7.91 -53.93 -35.44
CA GLU A 532 6.98 -53.58 -36.53
C GLU A 532 7.04 -52.10 -36.90
N ALA A 533 7.25 -51.19 -35.93
CA ALA A 533 7.33 -49.76 -36.20
C ALA A 533 8.58 -49.38 -37.02
N ARG A 534 9.64 -50.21 -36.99
CA ARG A 534 10.93 -50.00 -37.66
C ARG A 534 11.04 -50.72 -39.00
N GLN A 535 10.03 -51.49 -39.39
CA GLN A 535 10.07 -52.29 -40.62
C GLN A 535 10.11 -51.41 -41.87
N VAL A 536 11.13 -51.56 -42.71
CA VAL A 536 11.30 -50.76 -43.95
C VAL A 536 11.04 -51.55 -45.23
N THR A 537 10.59 -52.80 -45.10
CA THR A 537 10.29 -53.71 -46.21
C THR A 537 8.82 -54.08 -46.24
N GLY A 538 8.19 -54.00 -47.42
CA GLY A 538 6.77 -54.33 -47.60
C GLY A 538 5.85 -53.13 -47.31
N ALA A 539 4.54 -53.36 -47.32
CA ALA A 539 3.57 -52.28 -47.12
C ALA A 539 3.58 -51.78 -45.66
N ALA A 540 3.30 -50.49 -45.45
CA ALA A 540 3.28 -49.96 -44.08
C ALA A 540 2.18 -50.62 -43.23
N ASN A 541 2.56 -51.08 -42.04
CA ASN A 541 1.71 -51.84 -41.13
C ASN A 541 0.85 -50.91 -40.24
N PRO A 542 -0.14 -51.46 -39.50
CA PRO A 542 -1.01 -50.66 -38.65
C PRO A 542 -0.28 -49.84 -37.57
N ALA A 543 0.82 -50.37 -37.02
CA ALA A 543 1.63 -49.66 -36.01
C ALA A 543 2.30 -48.41 -36.60
N GLN A 544 2.80 -48.50 -37.83
CA GLN A 544 3.38 -47.38 -38.57
C GLN A 544 2.34 -46.37 -38.99
N LEU A 545 1.19 -46.82 -39.53
CA LEU A 545 0.07 -45.93 -39.87
C LEU A 545 -0.43 -45.14 -38.64
N LYS A 546 -0.46 -45.79 -37.47
CA LYS A 546 -0.77 -45.16 -36.19
C LYS A 546 0.23 -44.04 -35.87
N ASN A 547 1.53 -44.33 -35.94
CA ASN A 547 2.57 -43.33 -35.68
C ASN A 547 2.53 -42.17 -36.69
N PHE A 548 2.27 -42.45 -37.97
CA PHE A 548 2.15 -41.41 -39.01
C PHE A 548 1.00 -40.46 -38.72
N THR A 549 -0.16 -41.01 -38.34
CA THR A 549 -1.33 -40.24 -37.96
C THR A 549 -1.05 -39.38 -36.71
N LEU A 550 -0.37 -39.93 -35.70
CA LEU A 550 0.03 -39.18 -34.50
C LEU A 550 0.98 -38.02 -34.85
N CYS A 551 2.02 -38.27 -35.66
CA CYS A 551 2.95 -37.24 -36.14
C CYS A 551 2.20 -36.08 -36.81
N GLN A 552 1.27 -36.40 -37.72
CA GLN A 552 0.50 -35.40 -38.46
C GLN A 552 -0.41 -34.58 -37.55
N HIS A 553 -1.11 -35.23 -36.62
CA HIS A 553 -1.99 -34.58 -35.66
C HIS A 553 -1.23 -33.64 -34.72
N LEU A 554 -0.10 -34.09 -34.16
CA LEU A 554 0.73 -33.24 -33.31
C LEU A 554 1.36 -32.08 -34.08
N GLN A 555 1.77 -32.30 -35.33
CA GLN A 555 2.28 -31.23 -36.17
C GLN A 555 1.19 -30.20 -36.52
N GLU A 556 -0.05 -30.64 -36.75
CA GLU A 556 -1.19 -29.75 -36.95
C GLU A 556 -1.47 -28.90 -35.71
N VAL A 557 -1.49 -29.51 -34.52
CA VAL A 557 -1.62 -28.80 -33.23
C VAL A 557 -0.51 -27.76 -33.07
N HIS A 558 0.75 -28.15 -33.26
CA HIS A 558 1.90 -27.26 -33.16
C HIS A 558 1.76 -26.06 -34.12
N THR A 559 1.47 -26.32 -35.40
CA THR A 559 1.40 -25.28 -36.44
C THR A 559 0.24 -24.31 -36.19
N ARG A 560 -0.94 -24.84 -35.83
CA ARG A 560 -2.14 -24.03 -35.56
C ARG A 560 -1.96 -23.14 -34.34
N ILE A 561 -1.46 -23.69 -33.23
CA ILE A 561 -1.25 -22.92 -32.00
C ILE A 561 -0.15 -21.87 -32.19
N THR A 562 0.95 -22.23 -32.87
CA THR A 562 2.01 -21.26 -33.22
C THR A 562 1.46 -20.10 -34.05
N SER A 563 0.58 -20.40 -35.01
CA SER A 563 -0.09 -19.37 -35.82
C SER A 563 -1.06 -18.50 -34.99
N MET A 564 -1.75 -19.07 -34.02
CA MET A 564 -2.70 -18.33 -33.16
C MET A 564 -1.99 -17.33 -32.25
N ILE A 565 -0.82 -17.70 -31.72
CA ILE A 565 -0.05 -16.80 -30.83
C ILE A 565 0.84 -15.80 -31.57
N ALA A 566 1.00 -15.92 -32.90
CA ALA A 566 1.81 -14.99 -33.70
C ALA A 566 1.27 -13.55 -33.67
N GLY A 567 -0.04 -13.37 -33.39
CA GLY A 567 -0.67 -12.05 -33.22
C GLY A 567 -0.63 -11.50 -31.78
N LEU A 568 -0.11 -12.26 -30.82
CA LEU A 568 -0.03 -11.88 -29.41
C LEU A 568 1.37 -11.30 -29.07
N PRO A 569 1.52 -10.58 -27.93
CA PRO A 569 2.82 -10.09 -27.48
C PRO A 569 3.86 -11.21 -27.38
N THR A 570 5.15 -10.92 -27.59
CA THR A 570 6.24 -11.93 -27.62
C THR A 570 6.31 -12.80 -26.37
N VAL A 571 5.95 -12.26 -25.20
CA VAL A 571 5.85 -13.00 -23.93
C VAL A 571 4.91 -14.21 -24.02
N ALA A 572 3.86 -14.15 -24.85
CA ALA A 572 2.96 -15.27 -25.11
C ALA A 572 3.66 -16.45 -25.79
N ALA A 573 4.58 -16.17 -26.72
CA ALA A 573 5.39 -17.19 -27.40
C ALA A 573 6.34 -17.86 -26.40
N ASP A 574 6.96 -17.09 -25.51
CA ASP A 574 7.86 -17.64 -24.48
C ASP A 574 7.12 -18.60 -23.53
N VAL A 575 5.90 -18.24 -23.10
CA VAL A 575 5.08 -19.07 -22.20
C VAL A 575 4.74 -20.44 -22.81
N LEU A 576 4.42 -20.51 -24.10
CA LEU A 576 4.06 -21.76 -24.78
C LEU A 576 5.25 -22.51 -25.40
N SER A 577 6.42 -21.86 -25.54
CA SER A 577 7.59 -22.39 -26.25
C SER A 577 7.99 -23.80 -25.79
N ALA A 578 8.06 -24.03 -24.47
CA ALA A 578 8.42 -25.33 -23.90
C ALA A 578 7.39 -26.42 -24.25
N ALA A 579 6.10 -26.14 -24.09
CA ALA A 579 5.04 -27.10 -24.38
C ALA A 579 4.93 -27.42 -25.88
N LEU A 580 5.05 -26.41 -26.74
CA LEU A 580 5.11 -26.58 -28.19
C LEU A 580 6.35 -27.35 -28.62
N GLY A 581 7.51 -27.08 -28.00
CA GLY A 581 8.74 -27.84 -28.20
C GLY A 581 8.57 -29.32 -27.86
N THR A 582 7.92 -29.64 -26.73
CA THR A 582 7.61 -31.03 -26.35
C THR A 582 6.67 -31.70 -27.35
N ILE A 583 5.58 -31.03 -27.76
CA ILE A 583 4.67 -31.56 -28.80
C ILE A 583 5.43 -31.85 -30.09
N TYR A 584 6.29 -30.93 -30.52
CA TYR A 584 7.10 -31.09 -31.72
C TYR A 584 8.12 -32.23 -31.60
N GLY A 585 8.73 -32.41 -30.42
CA GLY A 585 9.62 -33.52 -30.09
C GLY A 585 8.91 -34.88 -30.20
N VAL A 586 7.80 -35.04 -29.48
CA VAL A 586 6.98 -36.28 -29.49
C VAL A 586 6.48 -36.61 -30.90
N ALA A 587 6.10 -35.59 -31.68
CA ALA A 587 5.73 -35.76 -33.08
C ALA A 587 6.89 -36.34 -33.91
N GLY A 588 8.12 -35.82 -33.72
CA GLY A 588 9.33 -36.37 -34.34
C GLY A 588 9.61 -37.80 -33.92
N ASP A 589 9.60 -38.07 -32.61
CA ASP A 589 9.93 -39.39 -32.04
C ASP A 589 9.03 -40.50 -32.57
N SER A 590 7.78 -40.19 -32.91
CA SER A 590 6.83 -41.15 -33.49
C SER A 590 7.31 -41.75 -34.83
N VAL A 591 8.12 -41.02 -35.61
CA VAL A 591 8.60 -41.44 -36.93
C VAL A 591 10.12 -41.63 -37.00
N THR A 592 10.89 -41.07 -36.07
CA THR A 592 12.36 -41.12 -36.06
C THR A 592 12.90 -42.55 -36.21
N SER A 593 12.31 -43.55 -35.54
CA SER A 593 12.79 -44.93 -35.60
C SER A 593 12.66 -45.58 -36.99
N LEU A 594 11.64 -45.20 -37.76
CA LEU A 594 11.46 -45.68 -39.13
C LEU A 594 12.51 -45.04 -40.06
N PHE A 595 12.72 -43.72 -39.93
CA PHE A 595 13.74 -43.02 -40.70
C PHE A 595 15.15 -43.55 -40.41
N GLN A 596 15.45 -43.87 -39.15
CA GLN A 596 16.74 -44.45 -38.80
C GLN A 596 16.90 -45.86 -39.38
N ALA A 597 15.89 -46.72 -39.29
CA ALA A 597 15.95 -48.05 -39.91
C ALA A 597 16.12 -47.98 -41.43
N MET A 598 15.52 -46.97 -42.07
CA MET A 598 15.67 -46.74 -43.51
C MET A 598 17.09 -46.26 -43.84
N LEU A 599 17.63 -45.33 -43.05
CA LEU A 599 19.01 -44.89 -43.17
C LEU A 599 19.99 -46.07 -43.05
N ASP A 600 19.84 -46.91 -42.02
CA ASP A 600 20.70 -48.07 -41.81
C ASP A 600 20.65 -49.04 -43.01
N ARG A 601 19.47 -49.21 -43.62
CA ARG A 601 19.31 -50.01 -44.87
C ARG A 601 20.04 -49.36 -46.05
N LEU A 602 19.87 -48.05 -46.26
CA LEU A 602 20.51 -47.33 -47.37
C LEU A 602 22.04 -47.34 -47.22
N GLU A 603 22.56 -47.14 -46.00
CA GLU A 603 23.98 -47.25 -45.70
C GLU A 603 24.50 -48.67 -45.96
N SER A 604 23.73 -49.70 -45.58
CA SER A 604 24.06 -51.10 -45.86
C SER A 604 24.16 -51.39 -47.36
N CYS A 605 23.24 -50.84 -48.18
CA CYS A 605 23.34 -50.92 -49.64
C CYS A 605 24.60 -50.23 -50.16
N ILE A 606 24.93 -49.03 -49.67
CA ILE A 606 26.14 -48.29 -50.10
C ILE A 606 27.41 -49.05 -49.73
N LEU A 607 27.48 -49.72 -48.58
CA LEU A 607 28.66 -50.48 -48.15
C LEU A 607 29.05 -51.60 -49.12
N GLN A 608 28.08 -52.17 -49.86
CA GLN A 608 28.34 -53.18 -50.90
C GLN A 608 29.21 -52.66 -52.05
N ILE A 609 29.46 -51.34 -52.15
CA ILE A 609 30.44 -50.77 -53.08
C ILE A 609 31.84 -51.41 -52.89
N HIS A 610 32.19 -51.83 -51.67
CA HIS A 610 33.49 -52.46 -51.36
C HIS A 610 33.54 -53.94 -51.75
N GLU A 611 32.39 -54.56 -52.08
CA GLU A 611 32.29 -55.93 -52.58
C GLU A 611 32.37 -55.99 -54.12
N GLN A 612 32.24 -54.83 -54.78
CA GLN A 612 32.28 -54.72 -56.24
C GLN A 612 33.71 -54.60 -56.77
N ASN A 613 33.96 -55.18 -57.95
CA ASN A 613 35.26 -55.10 -58.59
C ASN A 613 35.41 -53.83 -59.46
N PHE A 614 36.18 -52.85 -58.95
CA PHE A 614 36.56 -51.61 -59.66
C PHE A 614 37.97 -51.66 -60.28
N SER A 615 38.66 -52.81 -60.19
CA SER A 615 40.09 -52.96 -60.53
C SER A 615 40.36 -53.17 -62.01
N THR A 616 39.64 -54.06 -62.70
CA THR A 616 39.67 -54.25 -64.17
C THR A 616 38.62 -55.27 -64.59
N LEU A 617 37.79 -54.92 -65.56
CA LEU A 617 36.92 -55.84 -66.30
C LEU A 617 37.24 -55.69 -67.79
N GLY A 618 37.14 -56.79 -68.56
CA GLY A 618 37.32 -56.76 -70.02
C GLY A 618 36.39 -55.74 -70.69
N LEU A 619 36.75 -55.29 -71.90
CA LEU A 619 36.06 -54.22 -72.65
C LEU A 619 34.54 -54.40 -72.71
N ASP A 620 34.06 -55.65 -72.72
CA ASP A 620 32.64 -56.03 -72.74
C ASP A 620 31.86 -55.61 -71.47
N ALA A 621 32.50 -55.63 -70.30
CA ALA A 621 31.88 -55.25 -69.02
C ALA A 621 32.00 -53.74 -68.68
N ALA A 622 32.69 -52.98 -69.53
CA ALA A 622 32.65 -51.51 -69.57
C ALA A 622 31.52 -50.99 -70.48
N MET A 623 31.03 -51.81 -71.43
CA MET A 623 29.89 -51.49 -72.30
C MET A 623 28.55 -51.96 -71.74
N ASP A 624 28.56 -52.77 -70.67
CA ASP A 624 27.35 -53.24 -70.02
C ASP A 624 26.61 -52.06 -69.40
N ASN A 625 25.49 -51.70 -70.01
CA ASN A 625 24.82 -50.42 -69.79
C ASN A 625 23.86 -50.49 -68.58
N ASN A 626 24.19 -51.28 -67.56
CA ASN A 626 23.38 -51.48 -66.36
C ASN A 626 24.03 -50.79 -65.15
N ALA A 627 23.23 -50.36 -64.18
CA ALA A 627 23.73 -49.77 -62.95
C ALA A 627 24.42 -50.84 -62.08
N SER A 628 25.29 -50.44 -61.15
CA SER A 628 25.87 -51.41 -60.21
C SER A 628 24.77 -52.10 -59.39
N PRO A 629 24.85 -53.42 -59.09
CA PRO A 629 23.79 -54.15 -58.39
C PRO A 629 23.36 -53.51 -57.06
N TYR A 630 24.31 -52.97 -56.29
CA TYR A 630 24.02 -52.27 -55.05
C TYR A 630 23.27 -50.94 -55.27
N MET A 631 23.52 -50.27 -56.40
CA MET A 631 22.84 -49.02 -56.77
C MET A 631 21.40 -49.30 -57.19
N GLU A 632 21.15 -50.39 -57.93
CA GLU A 632 19.78 -50.83 -58.21
C GLU A 632 19.00 -51.15 -56.93
N GLU A 633 19.63 -51.83 -55.97
CA GLU A 633 18.99 -52.14 -54.68
C GLU A 633 18.75 -50.88 -53.83
N LEU A 634 19.68 -49.92 -53.88
CA LEU A 634 19.53 -48.61 -53.25
C LEU A 634 18.35 -47.84 -53.87
N GLN A 635 18.27 -47.79 -55.20
CA GLN A 635 17.17 -47.16 -55.93
C GLN A 635 15.83 -47.79 -55.62
N LYS A 636 15.75 -49.13 -55.64
CA LYS A 636 14.54 -49.89 -55.27
C LYS A 636 14.12 -49.58 -53.83
N SER A 637 15.08 -49.52 -52.91
CA SER A 637 14.82 -49.18 -51.50
C SER A 637 14.31 -47.75 -51.34
N ILE A 638 14.93 -46.77 -52.00
CA ILE A 638 14.51 -45.37 -52.00
C ILE A 638 13.10 -45.21 -52.60
N LEU A 639 12.85 -45.82 -53.76
CA LEU A 639 11.56 -45.76 -54.44
C LEU A 639 10.47 -46.40 -53.57
N HIS A 640 10.74 -47.57 -53.01
CA HIS A 640 9.82 -48.24 -52.08
C HIS A 640 9.49 -47.36 -50.88
N PHE A 641 10.51 -46.71 -50.30
CA PHE A 641 10.30 -45.82 -49.16
C PHE A 641 9.41 -44.62 -49.53
N ARG A 642 9.61 -44.07 -50.73
CA ARG A 642 8.79 -42.99 -51.28
C ARG A 642 7.34 -43.43 -51.48
N THR A 643 7.11 -44.57 -52.12
CA THR A 643 5.77 -45.02 -52.50
C THR A 643 4.95 -45.52 -51.31
N GLU A 644 5.55 -46.25 -50.38
CA GLU A 644 4.82 -46.88 -49.26
C GLU A 644 4.73 -46.01 -48.01
N PHE A 645 5.78 -45.27 -47.66
CA PHE A 645 5.84 -44.54 -46.39
C PHE A 645 5.74 -43.03 -46.58
N LEU A 646 6.58 -42.42 -47.43
CA LEU A 646 6.58 -40.96 -47.60
C LEU A 646 5.31 -40.42 -48.25
N SER A 647 4.66 -41.19 -49.13
CA SER A 647 3.35 -40.83 -49.71
C SER A 647 2.25 -40.66 -48.66
N ARG A 648 2.39 -41.33 -47.51
CA ARG A 648 1.45 -41.29 -46.38
C ARG A 648 1.81 -40.22 -45.36
N LEU A 649 3.10 -39.88 -45.23
CA LEU A 649 3.62 -38.88 -44.29
C LEU A 649 3.62 -37.46 -44.85
N LEU A 650 3.86 -37.30 -46.14
CA LEU A 650 3.92 -36.01 -46.81
C LEU A 650 2.54 -35.66 -47.40
N PRO A 651 2.13 -34.38 -47.36
CA PRO A 651 0.89 -33.95 -48.01
C PRO A 651 0.94 -34.26 -49.52
N SER A 652 -0.16 -34.79 -50.07
CA SER A 652 -0.26 -35.24 -51.48
C SER A 652 -0.24 -34.11 -52.53
N SER A 653 0.14 -32.89 -52.18
CA SER A 653 0.19 -31.76 -53.11
C SER A 653 1.64 -31.38 -53.37
N GLY A 654 2.05 -31.43 -54.64
CA GLY A 654 3.39 -31.07 -55.15
C GLY A 654 3.78 -29.61 -54.98
N ALA A 655 3.13 -28.87 -54.07
CA ALA A 655 3.57 -27.57 -53.60
C ALA A 655 4.08 -27.75 -52.17
N VAL A 656 5.38 -28.03 -52.03
CA VAL A 656 6.10 -27.56 -50.85
C VAL A 656 5.96 -26.04 -50.89
N SER A 657 4.96 -25.52 -50.18
CA SER A 657 4.83 -24.08 -49.97
C SER A 657 6.16 -23.60 -49.42
N VAL A 658 6.81 -22.71 -50.16
CA VAL A 658 8.07 -22.07 -49.78
C VAL A 658 7.82 -21.37 -48.44
N GLY A 659 8.23 -21.98 -47.33
CA GLY A 659 8.20 -21.33 -46.02
C GLY A 659 7.90 -22.18 -44.78
N THR A 660 7.21 -23.33 -44.87
CA THR A 660 6.86 -24.11 -43.66
C THR A 660 7.47 -25.50 -43.69
N GLU A 661 8.65 -25.64 -43.11
CA GLU A 661 9.32 -26.93 -42.95
C GLU A 661 8.57 -27.82 -41.95
N THR A 662 8.07 -28.96 -42.44
CA THR A 662 7.45 -30.00 -41.62
C THR A 662 8.50 -30.91 -40.97
N ILE A 663 8.11 -31.64 -39.92
CA ILE A 663 8.98 -32.62 -39.25
C ILE A 663 9.48 -33.66 -40.25
N CYS A 664 8.56 -34.21 -41.05
CA CYS A 664 8.89 -35.24 -42.05
C CYS A 664 9.82 -34.69 -43.15
N THR A 665 9.57 -33.49 -43.68
CA THR A 665 10.46 -32.87 -44.68
C THR A 665 11.87 -32.64 -44.13
N ARG A 666 12.01 -32.28 -42.86
CA ARG A 666 13.31 -32.13 -42.21
C ARG A 666 14.06 -33.46 -42.09
N LEU A 667 13.36 -34.52 -41.65
CA LEU A 667 13.94 -35.86 -41.53
C LEU A 667 14.35 -36.42 -42.90
N VAL A 668 13.51 -36.22 -43.93
CA VAL A 668 13.83 -36.59 -45.32
C VAL A 668 15.04 -35.83 -45.84
N ARG A 669 15.14 -34.51 -45.58
CA ARG A 669 16.31 -33.71 -45.96
C ARG A 669 17.59 -34.20 -45.28
N SER A 670 17.51 -34.49 -43.98
CA SER A 670 18.64 -35.04 -43.21
C SER A 670 19.08 -36.39 -43.77
N MET A 671 18.12 -37.28 -44.05
CA MET A 671 18.39 -38.58 -44.64
C MET A 671 19.04 -38.46 -46.03
N ALA A 672 18.50 -37.62 -46.92
CA ALA A 672 19.07 -37.38 -48.24
C ALA A 672 20.50 -36.82 -48.17
N SER A 673 20.74 -35.86 -47.27
CA SER A 673 22.06 -35.29 -47.02
C SER A 673 23.07 -36.35 -46.55
N ARG A 674 22.64 -37.22 -45.64
CA ARG A 674 23.45 -38.31 -45.11
C ARG A 674 23.78 -39.34 -46.19
N VAL A 675 22.81 -39.75 -47.00
CA VAL A 675 23.00 -40.70 -48.11
C VAL A 675 24.07 -40.20 -49.10
N LEU A 676 24.02 -38.93 -49.51
CA LEU A 676 25.03 -38.35 -50.40
C LEU A 676 26.43 -38.31 -49.75
N THR A 677 26.50 -37.84 -48.51
CA THR A 677 27.78 -37.73 -47.78
C THR A 677 28.41 -39.10 -47.55
N PHE A 678 27.61 -40.08 -47.16
CA PHE A 678 28.04 -41.45 -46.91
C PHE A 678 28.51 -42.12 -48.20
N PHE A 679 27.77 -41.95 -49.31
CA PHE A 679 28.19 -42.45 -50.61
C PHE A 679 29.53 -41.86 -51.06
N ILE A 680 29.71 -40.53 -51.00
CA ILE A 680 30.96 -39.87 -51.42
C ILE A 680 32.15 -40.36 -50.58
N ARG A 681 31.96 -40.52 -49.27
CA ARG A 681 33.00 -41.07 -48.40
C ARG A 681 33.40 -42.48 -48.84
N HIS A 682 32.44 -43.37 -49.04
CA HIS A 682 32.75 -44.74 -49.44
C HIS A 682 33.28 -44.86 -50.86
N ALA A 683 32.84 -43.99 -51.79
CA ALA A 683 33.40 -43.87 -53.12
C ALA A 683 34.87 -43.44 -53.10
N ALA A 684 35.24 -42.49 -52.24
CA ALA A 684 36.63 -42.06 -52.05
C ALA A 684 37.54 -43.13 -51.40
N LEU A 685 36.96 -44.11 -50.72
CA LEU A 685 37.70 -45.24 -50.12
C LEU A 685 37.94 -46.40 -51.09
N VAL A 686 37.32 -46.38 -52.28
CA VAL A 686 37.49 -47.46 -53.28
C VAL A 686 38.91 -47.47 -53.84
N ARG A 687 39.58 -48.61 -53.67
CA ARG A 687 40.93 -48.86 -54.19
C ARG A 687 41.12 -50.36 -54.48
N PRO A 688 41.69 -50.75 -55.63
CA PRO A 688 42.14 -49.91 -56.75
C PRO A 688 40.96 -49.40 -57.62
N LEU A 689 41.15 -48.24 -58.26
CA LEU A 689 40.14 -47.59 -59.12
C LEU A 689 40.69 -47.41 -60.55
N SER A 690 40.29 -48.27 -61.47
CA SER A 690 40.69 -48.21 -62.90
C SER A 690 39.87 -47.22 -63.73
N GLU A 691 40.25 -46.97 -64.99
CA GLU A 691 39.47 -46.12 -65.91
C GLU A 691 38.04 -46.62 -66.13
N SER A 692 37.84 -47.94 -66.31
CA SER A 692 36.50 -48.52 -66.37
C SER A 692 35.75 -48.43 -65.03
N GLY A 693 36.48 -48.56 -63.91
CA GLY A 693 35.94 -48.31 -62.57
C GLY A 693 35.49 -46.86 -62.35
N LYS A 694 36.22 -45.86 -62.88
CA LYS A 694 35.84 -44.44 -62.83
C LYS A 694 34.57 -44.16 -63.60
N LEU A 695 34.43 -44.72 -64.82
CA LEU A 695 33.21 -44.59 -65.62
C LEU A 695 32.00 -45.19 -64.90
N ARG A 696 32.15 -46.38 -64.30
CA ARG A 696 31.11 -47.01 -63.49
C ARG A 696 30.75 -46.16 -62.26
N MET A 697 31.74 -45.68 -61.50
CA MET A 697 31.52 -44.80 -60.36
C MET A 697 30.74 -43.55 -60.78
N ALA A 698 31.16 -42.85 -61.84
CA ALA A 698 30.49 -41.65 -62.34
C ALA A 698 29.03 -41.89 -62.74
N ARG A 699 28.73 -43.08 -63.27
CA ARG A 699 27.37 -43.53 -63.53
C ARG A 699 26.59 -43.72 -62.24
N ASP A 700 27.15 -44.46 -61.27
CA ASP A 700 26.53 -44.67 -59.96
C ASP A 700 26.24 -43.34 -59.25
N MET A 701 27.11 -42.32 -59.39
CA MET A 701 26.84 -40.96 -58.89
C MET A 701 25.62 -40.31 -59.56
N ALA A 702 25.48 -40.48 -60.89
CA ALA A 702 24.36 -39.93 -61.65
C ALA A 702 23.04 -40.60 -61.27
N GLU A 703 23.06 -41.93 -61.13
CA GLU A 703 21.95 -42.76 -60.70
C GLU A 703 21.52 -42.42 -59.27
N LEU A 704 22.48 -42.17 -58.37
CA LEU A 704 22.21 -41.69 -57.01
C LEU A 704 21.60 -40.29 -56.99
N GLU A 705 22.18 -39.35 -57.74
CA GLU A 705 21.68 -37.98 -57.89
C GLU A 705 20.22 -37.99 -58.35
N LEU A 706 19.92 -38.80 -59.37
CA LEU A 706 18.56 -38.98 -59.88
C LEU A 706 17.62 -39.59 -58.85
N ALA A 707 18.03 -40.68 -58.21
CA ALA A 707 17.20 -41.39 -57.24
C ALA A 707 16.85 -40.55 -56.02
N VAL A 708 17.83 -39.84 -55.46
CA VAL A 708 17.62 -38.92 -54.32
C VAL A 708 16.76 -37.74 -54.74
N GLY A 709 17.05 -37.12 -55.90
CA GLY A 709 16.33 -35.94 -56.39
C GLY A 709 14.86 -36.20 -56.72
N GLN A 710 14.56 -37.35 -57.32
CA GLN A 710 13.19 -37.69 -57.71
C GLN A 710 12.35 -38.23 -56.55
N ASN A 711 12.96 -38.99 -55.62
CA ASN A 711 12.20 -39.81 -54.67
C ASN A 711 12.39 -39.40 -53.20
N LEU A 712 13.47 -38.74 -52.82
CA LEU A 712 13.70 -38.29 -51.44
C LEU A 712 13.49 -36.78 -51.29
N PHE A 713 14.41 -35.98 -51.82
CA PHE A 713 14.45 -34.54 -51.59
C PHE A 713 15.10 -33.81 -52.77
N PRO A 714 14.64 -32.60 -53.15
CA PRO A 714 15.30 -31.80 -54.18
C PRO A 714 16.78 -31.57 -53.84
N VAL A 715 17.67 -32.11 -54.68
CA VAL A 715 19.11 -32.15 -54.41
C VAL A 715 19.75 -30.76 -54.36
N GLU A 716 19.19 -29.80 -55.09
CA GLU A 716 19.67 -28.41 -55.12
C GLU A 716 19.53 -27.72 -53.75
N GLN A 717 18.58 -28.17 -52.93
CA GLN A 717 18.30 -27.64 -51.60
C GLN A 717 19.12 -28.32 -50.49
N LEU A 718 19.96 -29.32 -50.81
CA LEU A 718 20.80 -30.02 -49.83
C LEU A 718 22.08 -29.25 -49.49
N GLY A 719 22.53 -28.32 -50.34
CA GLY A 719 23.71 -27.50 -50.09
C GLY A 719 25.03 -28.27 -50.22
N ALA A 720 25.85 -28.29 -49.17
CA ALA A 720 27.22 -28.83 -49.21
C ALA A 720 27.32 -30.32 -49.64
N PRO A 721 26.48 -31.26 -49.17
CA PRO A 721 26.51 -32.65 -49.64
C PRO A 721 26.29 -32.80 -51.15
N TYR A 722 25.41 -31.98 -51.74
CA TYR A 722 25.17 -32.01 -53.18
C TYR A 722 26.32 -31.39 -53.97
N ARG A 723 26.88 -30.26 -53.50
CA ARG A 723 28.10 -29.67 -54.09
C ARG A 723 29.27 -30.66 -54.09
N ALA A 724 29.45 -31.40 -52.99
CA ALA A 724 30.47 -32.44 -52.90
C ALA A 724 30.24 -33.56 -53.93
N LEU A 725 28.99 -34.02 -54.14
CA LEU A 725 28.68 -35.03 -55.16
C LEU A 725 29.04 -34.52 -56.56
N ARG A 726 28.64 -33.28 -56.86
CA ARG A 726 28.89 -32.63 -58.16
C ARG A 726 30.37 -32.37 -58.42
N ALA A 727 31.13 -32.03 -57.38
CA ALA A 727 32.57 -31.80 -57.47
C ALA A 727 33.37 -33.10 -57.56
N PHE A 728 32.96 -34.16 -56.86
CA PHE A 728 33.69 -35.42 -56.86
C PHE A 728 33.65 -36.14 -58.23
N ARG A 729 32.53 -36.03 -58.95
CA ARG A 729 32.34 -36.68 -60.27
C ARG A 729 33.37 -36.29 -61.34
N PRO A 730 33.71 -35.00 -61.58
CA PRO A 730 34.82 -34.64 -62.46
C PRO A 730 36.19 -34.91 -61.84
N VAL A 731 36.32 -34.81 -60.51
CA VAL A 731 37.60 -35.02 -59.79
C VAL A 731 38.18 -36.41 -60.02
N ILE A 732 37.37 -37.48 -60.11
CA ILE A 732 37.89 -38.83 -60.34
C ILE A 732 38.61 -38.99 -61.70
N PHE A 733 38.30 -38.15 -62.69
CA PHE A 733 38.91 -38.16 -64.03
C PHE A 733 40.11 -37.21 -64.18
N LEU A 734 40.30 -36.27 -63.25
CA LEU A 734 41.44 -35.37 -63.30
C LEU A 734 42.76 -36.14 -63.10
N GLU A 735 43.78 -35.77 -63.85
CA GLU A 735 45.14 -36.22 -63.61
C GLU A 735 45.66 -35.71 -62.26
N THR A 736 46.63 -36.43 -61.66
CA THR A 736 47.21 -36.03 -60.36
C THR A 736 47.86 -34.65 -60.39
N SER A 737 48.46 -34.26 -61.53
CA SER A 737 49.09 -32.96 -61.76
C SER A 737 48.07 -31.80 -61.79
N GLN A 738 46.85 -32.05 -62.26
CA GLN A 738 45.79 -31.04 -62.43
C GLN A 738 44.92 -30.88 -61.19
N LEU A 739 44.99 -31.84 -60.26
CA LEU A 739 44.13 -31.87 -59.09
C LEU A 739 44.40 -30.70 -58.15
N GLU A 740 45.66 -30.32 -57.96
CA GLU A 740 46.09 -29.27 -57.02
C GLU A 740 45.50 -27.88 -57.35
N SER A 741 45.43 -27.52 -58.62
CA SER A 741 44.91 -26.22 -59.08
C SER A 741 43.39 -26.20 -59.31
N SER A 742 42.71 -27.32 -59.06
CA SER A 742 41.29 -27.46 -59.39
C SER A 742 40.39 -26.75 -58.37
N PRO A 743 39.49 -25.84 -58.79
CA PRO A 743 38.55 -25.18 -57.87
C PRO A 743 37.54 -26.18 -57.26
N LEU A 744 37.36 -27.35 -57.89
CA LEU A 744 36.45 -28.41 -57.45
C LEU A 744 36.83 -28.98 -56.07
N LEU A 745 38.09 -28.82 -55.65
CA LEU A 745 38.53 -29.26 -54.32
C LEU A 745 37.90 -28.43 -53.19
N GLN A 746 37.47 -27.19 -53.45
CA GLN A 746 36.87 -26.33 -52.41
C GLN A 746 35.48 -26.81 -51.98
N ASP A 747 34.77 -27.52 -52.86
CA ASP A 747 33.44 -28.06 -52.59
C ASP A 747 33.48 -29.49 -52.00
N LEU A 748 34.68 -30.05 -51.73
CA LEU A 748 34.87 -31.38 -51.17
C LEU A 748 35.43 -31.32 -49.74
N PRO A 749 34.97 -32.20 -48.83
CA PRO A 749 35.63 -32.36 -47.54
C PRO A 749 37.10 -32.79 -47.71
N PRO A 750 38.06 -32.20 -46.98
CA PRO A 750 39.47 -32.57 -47.07
C PRO A 750 39.72 -34.07 -46.83
N SER A 751 39.00 -34.69 -45.90
CA SER A 751 39.00 -36.14 -45.71
C SER A 751 38.66 -36.89 -46.98
N VAL A 752 37.64 -36.49 -47.74
CA VAL A 752 37.25 -37.14 -49.01
C VAL A 752 38.37 -37.02 -50.04
N ILE A 753 38.99 -35.84 -50.17
CA ILE A 753 40.11 -35.61 -51.09
C ILE A 753 41.29 -36.52 -50.75
N LEU A 754 41.71 -36.51 -49.48
CA LEU A 754 42.85 -37.29 -49.00
C LEU A 754 42.61 -38.80 -49.15
N HIS A 755 41.39 -39.28 -48.92
CA HIS A 755 41.07 -40.70 -49.11
C HIS A 755 41.10 -41.10 -50.58
N HIS A 756 40.54 -40.26 -51.46
CA HIS A 756 40.58 -40.50 -52.89
C HIS A 756 42.00 -40.55 -53.44
N LEU A 757 42.93 -39.75 -52.91
CA LEU A 757 44.33 -39.76 -53.32
C LEU A 757 45.00 -41.13 -53.13
N TYR A 758 44.59 -41.95 -52.15
CA TYR A 758 45.10 -43.33 -52.04
C TYR A 758 44.76 -44.21 -53.23
N SER A 759 43.66 -43.95 -53.96
CA SER A 759 43.33 -44.70 -55.19
C SER A 759 44.35 -44.48 -56.31
N ARG A 760 45.10 -43.37 -56.25
CA ARG A 760 46.17 -42.98 -57.18
C ARG A 760 47.57 -43.35 -56.69
N ALA A 761 47.67 -43.85 -55.45
CA ALA A 761 48.94 -44.15 -54.80
C ALA A 761 49.43 -45.58 -55.11
N PRO A 762 50.75 -45.82 -55.07
CA PRO A 762 51.31 -47.16 -55.20
C PRO A 762 50.88 -48.06 -54.02
N ASP A 763 50.80 -49.37 -54.25
CA ASP A 763 50.34 -50.36 -53.25
C ASP A 763 51.16 -50.37 -51.94
N ASP A 764 52.41 -49.90 -52.00
CA ASP A 764 53.27 -49.72 -50.83
C ASP A 764 52.76 -48.67 -49.82
N LEU A 765 52.03 -47.66 -50.29
CA LEU A 765 51.38 -46.64 -49.44
C LEU A 765 50.03 -47.18 -48.97
N GLN A 766 50.00 -47.80 -47.79
CA GLN A 766 48.78 -48.35 -47.20
C GLN A 766 47.87 -47.23 -46.69
N SER A 767 46.56 -47.35 -46.94
CA SER A 767 45.57 -46.42 -46.36
C SER A 767 45.40 -46.65 -44.85
N PRO A 768 44.84 -45.70 -44.08
CA PRO A 768 44.60 -45.87 -42.65
C PRO A 768 43.72 -47.10 -42.34
N LEU A 769 42.77 -47.37 -43.23
CA LEU A 769 41.93 -48.57 -43.22
C LEU A 769 42.78 -49.86 -43.28
N GLN A 770 43.70 -49.94 -44.25
CA GLN A 770 44.56 -51.10 -44.47
C GLN A 770 45.59 -51.28 -43.35
N ARG A 771 46.23 -50.18 -42.90
CA ARG A 771 47.22 -50.19 -41.82
C ARG A 771 46.63 -50.72 -40.52
N ASN A 772 45.43 -50.27 -40.17
CA ASN A 772 44.78 -50.61 -38.90
C ASN A 772 43.89 -51.86 -39.01
N LYS A 773 43.81 -52.50 -40.18
CA LYS A 773 42.99 -53.70 -40.45
C LYS A 773 41.51 -53.51 -40.06
N LEU A 774 40.97 -52.32 -40.29
CA LEU A 774 39.57 -51.99 -40.03
C LEU A 774 38.70 -52.37 -41.22
N THR A 775 37.42 -52.70 -40.97
CA THR A 775 36.44 -52.81 -42.06
C THR A 775 36.02 -51.42 -42.55
N PRO A 776 35.55 -51.27 -43.81
CA PRO A 776 35.06 -49.99 -44.32
C PRO A 776 33.99 -49.36 -43.42
N LEU A 777 33.11 -50.18 -42.84
CA LEU A 777 32.10 -49.74 -41.88
C LEU A 777 32.72 -49.24 -40.57
N GLN A 778 33.63 -49.99 -39.94
CA GLN A 778 34.28 -49.59 -38.70
C GLN A 778 35.05 -48.26 -38.86
N TYR A 779 35.71 -48.10 -39.99
CA TYR A 779 36.43 -46.88 -40.30
C TYR A 779 35.49 -45.69 -40.57
N SER A 780 34.38 -45.91 -41.28
CA SER A 780 33.38 -44.87 -41.52
C SER A 780 32.72 -44.40 -40.22
N LEU A 781 32.37 -45.32 -39.31
CA LEU A 781 31.85 -45.00 -37.98
C LEU A 781 32.88 -44.23 -37.14
N TRP A 782 34.16 -44.60 -37.23
CA TRP A 782 35.23 -43.84 -36.59
C TRP A 782 35.34 -42.44 -37.18
N MET A 783 35.30 -42.27 -38.50
CA MET A 783 35.30 -40.95 -39.16
C MET A 783 34.11 -40.09 -38.75
N ASP A 784 32.93 -40.67 -38.51
CA ASP A 784 31.77 -39.92 -37.99
C ASP A 784 31.98 -39.42 -36.55
N SER A 785 32.76 -40.14 -35.75
CA SER A 785 33.06 -39.77 -34.37
C SER A 785 34.21 -38.77 -34.22
N GLN A 786 34.97 -38.52 -35.29
CA GLN A 786 36.22 -37.74 -35.26
C GLN A 786 36.16 -36.51 -36.18
N GLY A 787 36.86 -35.43 -35.81
CA GLY A 787 37.03 -34.28 -36.69
C GLY A 787 38.12 -34.49 -37.76
N GLU A 788 38.11 -33.65 -38.80
CA GLU A 788 39.08 -33.64 -39.90
C GLU A 788 40.55 -33.66 -39.41
N ASP A 789 40.86 -32.98 -38.31
CA ASP A 789 42.21 -32.99 -37.69
C ASP A 789 42.70 -34.39 -37.27
N GLN A 790 41.81 -35.20 -36.70
CA GLN A 790 42.15 -36.54 -36.22
C GLN A 790 42.23 -37.52 -37.39
N ILE A 791 41.35 -37.36 -38.38
CA ILE A 791 41.40 -38.08 -39.65
C ILE A 791 42.76 -37.81 -40.33
N TRP A 792 43.18 -36.54 -40.37
CA TRP A 792 44.48 -36.15 -40.91
C TRP A 792 45.65 -36.78 -40.15
N LYS A 793 45.64 -36.81 -38.81
CA LYS A 793 46.69 -37.50 -38.04
C LYS A 793 46.83 -38.97 -38.41
N GLY A 794 45.71 -39.67 -38.59
CA GLY A 794 45.69 -41.06 -39.04
C GLY A 794 46.32 -41.22 -40.44
N ILE A 795 45.98 -40.32 -41.36
CA ILE A 795 46.53 -40.28 -42.73
C ILE A 795 48.03 -39.95 -42.70
N LYS A 796 48.44 -38.92 -41.97
CA LYS A 796 49.84 -38.50 -41.82
C LYS A 796 50.72 -39.64 -41.33
N ALA A 797 50.25 -40.40 -40.35
CA ALA A 797 51.01 -41.54 -39.84
C ALA A 797 51.28 -42.59 -40.93
N THR A 798 50.37 -42.80 -41.89
CA THR A 798 50.62 -43.72 -43.03
C THR A 798 51.59 -43.14 -44.05
N LEU A 799 51.58 -41.81 -44.25
CA LEU A 799 52.53 -41.11 -45.08
C LEU A 799 53.95 -41.21 -44.49
N ASP A 800 54.07 -41.06 -43.16
CA ASP A 800 55.34 -41.21 -42.45
C ASP A 800 55.90 -42.64 -42.59
N ASP A 801 55.06 -43.67 -42.45
CA ASP A 801 55.44 -45.07 -42.65
C ASP A 801 55.91 -45.34 -44.10
N TYR A 802 55.22 -44.77 -45.10
CA TYR A 802 55.63 -44.88 -46.50
C TYR A 802 56.97 -44.18 -46.75
N ALA A 803 57.15 -42.98 -46.20
CA ALA A 803 58.41 -42.24 -46.35
C ALA A 803 59.59 -42.99 -45.73
N ALA A 804 59.38 -43.63 -44.57
CA ALA A 804 60.38 -44.49 -43.94
C ALA A 804 60.74 -45.69 -44.84
N LYS A 805 59.74 -46.36 -45.46
CA LYS A 805 59.96 -47.47 -46.39
C LYS A 805 60.73 -47.06 -47.65
N VAL A 806 60.35 -45.94 -48.29
CA VAL A 806 61.02 -45.41 -49.49
C VAL A 806 62.49 -45.07 -49.18
N ARG A 807 62.75 -44.41 -48.04
CA ARG A 807 64.12 -44.10 -47.59
C ARG A 807 64.94 -45.36 -47.29
N ALA A 808 64.32 -46.39 -46.70
CA ALA A 808 64.98 -47.66 -46.43
C ALA A 808 65.34 -48.43 -47.72
N ARG A 809 64.60 -48.24 -48.81
CA ARG A 809 64.91 -48.80 -50.14
C ARG A 809 66.00 -48.04 -50.91
N GLY A 810 66.34 -46.83 -50.49
CA GLY A 810 67.33 -45.98 -51.16
C GLY A 810 66.78 -45.19 -52.36
N ASP A 811 65.46 -45.19 -52.56
CA ASP A 811 64.79 -44.43 -53.62
C ASP A 811 64.85 -42.92 -53.32
N LYS A 812 65.17 -42.09 -54.34
CA LYS A 812 65.27 -40.62 -54.19
C LYS A 812 63.97 -39.87 -54.52
N GLU A 813 63.00 -40.55 -55.12
CA GLU A 813 61.75 -39.95 -55.61
C GLU A 813 60.55 -40.57 -54.90
N PHE A 814 59.65 -39.72 -54.38
CA PHE A 814 58.36 -40.13 -53.83
C PHE A 814 57.30 -40.14 -54.94
N SER A 815 56.24 -40.94 -54.77
CA SER A 815 55.08 -40.86 -55.65
C SER A 815 54.54 -39.42 -55.73
N PRO A 816 54.09 -38.93 -56.91
CA PRO A 816 53.51 -37.59 -57.08
C PRO A 816 52.33 -37.29 -56.14
N VAL A 817 51.67 -38.34 -55.63
CA VAL A 817 50.56 -38.24 -54.68
C VAL A 817 51.02 -37.88 -53.26
N TYR A 818 52.22 -38.29 -52.85
CA TYR A 818 52.77 -38.06 -51.51
C TYR A 818 52.89 -36.56 -51.15
N PRO A 819 53.56 -35.69 -51.94
CA PRO A 819 53.65 -34.26 -51.63
C PRO A 819 52.29 -33.57 -51.69
N LEU A 820 51.39 -34.02 -52.58
CA LEU A 820 50.04 -33.48 -52.68
C LEU A 820 49.20 -33.76 -51.42
N MET A 821 49.27 -35.00 -50.90
CA MET A 821 48.58 -35.37 -49.65
C MET A 821 49.11 -34.60 -48.44
N LEU A 822 50.43 -34.37 -48.35
CA LEU A 822 51.03 -33.54 -47.31
C LEU A 822 50.51 -32.10 -47.38
N LYS A 823 50.51 -31.49 -48.57
CA LYS A 823 50.04 -30.11 -48.74
C LYS A 823 48.56 -29.94 -48.39
N VAL A 824 47.70 -30.86 -48.84
CA VAL A 824 46.26 -30.84 -48.51
C VAL A 824 46.05 -31.03 -47.00
N GLY A 825 46.77 -31.96 -46.37
CA GLY A 825 46.63 -32.20 -44.94
C GLY A 825 47.24 -31.11 -44.05
N GLU A 826 48.34 -30.48 -44.45
CA GLU A 826 48.95 -29.36 -43.72
C GLU A 826 48.04 -28.12 -43.72
N SER A 827 47.26 -27.93 -44.79
CA SER A 827 46.23 -26.87 -44.86
C SER A 827 45.13 -27.02 -43.78
N LEU A 828 44.86 -28.24 -43.30
CA LEU A 828 43.94 -28.49 -42.18
C LEU A 828 44.53 -28.03 -40.85
N THR A 829 45.84 -28.19 -40.66
CA THR A 829 46.54 -27.75 -39.44
C THR A 829 46.85 -26.26 -39.41
N GLY A 830 46.95 -25.62 -40.59
CA GLY A 830 47.24 -24.18 -40.74
C GLY A 830 46.07 -23.24 -40.46
N ASN A 831 44.83 -23.75 -40.39
CA ASN A 831 43.63 -22.97 -40.02
C ASN A 831 43.44 -22.82 -38.49
N LYS A 832 44.46 -23.14 -37.70
CA LYS A 832 44.58 -22.83 -36.26
C LYS A 832 45.78 -21.93 -36.01
N SER A 833 45.70 -20.71 -36.54
CA SER A 833 46.48 -19.56 -36.06
C SER A 833 45.62 -18.31 -36.13
#